data_AF-A0A9W4E9Z1-F1
#
_entry.id   AF-A0A9W4E9Z1-F1
#
_cell.length_a   1.000
_cell.length_b   1.000
_cell.length_c   1.000
_cell.angle_alpha   90.00
_cell.angle_beta   90.00
_cell.angle_gamma   90.00
#
_symmetry.space_group_name_H-M   'P 1'
#
loop_
_entity.id
_entity.type
_entity.pdbx_description
1 polymer ?
#
loop_
_entity_poly.entity_id
_entity_poly.type
_entity_poly.pdbx_seq_one_letter_code
_entity_poly.pdbx_strand_id
1 'polypeptide(L)'
;MDSKDSKVRKYLAERANLVSAIRFPQDAFQQTANAEVVSDLLIFQKKDRPEVLSEYPNWVSLGLTEDDLPINEYFLDHPDHVFGTLSTKSGPFGPDLAVLPGEKSLGELFSNITVPHVYAPSVRPVVIEDTEHPGAVPADPSLRDYSYGIIDGKLYYREGDTMYPPAVGATPEKRIRSMIDLASKMHKVIDLQMEDAEDQEVEAAQKELNSAYDTFVKSYDRINSTANGRAFSQDSDYFLICGLENLDAKGNFVSKADIFSKRTISPTKAAVHCETAEDAMVESFRSLGHIDLSFMNDLLGWGENGKNKIVKDLSGVIYRNPSFDSSDWYDGWESSDQYLSGNVRTKLEDAEKAAESDPRYTGNVEALKAVQPEPIEASEISIRLGATWIKKSYYKDFMDELFDLHGWQRRDHEILFEPMTGRWSITEKNHFSYDNVAVYETYGTQRKNAGYILEDCLNLSATVVYDTDGHGNRWKNEKETQLAQMKQEEMKRAFADWILKDPDRRKDLTDTYNRLFNSTRERTFDGSYLKDHLPGINRSIQLRPHQLAAVSRTLLSGNTLLAHAVGAGKTFEMIASAMEAKRLGLCHKSMFVVPNHLVEQWGKDFLLLYPGANILVADKKTFAKNNRKKFTARIAAGDYDAVIIGHSQFEMIPMSKEVQTEYFNREIDSAMEAMEQAKSDYSDASQRRFTIQQLQMFIKSMQTRLNKILDKGSKDDVINFEKLGIDRLYVDEAHNYKNLYFYSKLSRVPGVNSGSDTAKTLDLAMKVSYLNQLTNYKGVIFATGTPVSNSVSECYTMMKYLEPQILEQNGFNNFDAWATTFGEVTTAMELAPEGNGFRMKQRFAKFYNVPELMKIFREVSDIKVSEDLQLDVPEAERETIVAKPSQDQKRLMKDLSDRAKAIHQHIVDSSEDNMLKITTDGRKIGLDPRLFDPNSFDDPESKVNLAVDKIYSIWTDTQKDKLTQMVFCDFSVPGKEGFNVYDDMKNKLIAKGIPAEEIAFIHSANTDAKKEQLFSQVRAGNVRILFGSTAKMGEGTNCQDRLIALHHLDAPWKPSDVGRILRTFKIKKNVEVTDNGKIII
;
A
#
# COMPACT_ATOMS: atom_id res chain seq x y z
N MET A 1 46.32 6.61 -6.25
CA MET A 1 46.68 8.04 -6.38
C MET A 1 47.63 8.34 -7.54
N ASP A 2 48.25 7.32 -8.17
CA ASP A 2 49.42 7.50 -9.06
C ASP A 2 49.07 7.71 -10.54
N SER A 3 47.79 7.98 -10.86
CA SER A 3 47.38 8.23 -12.25
C SER A 3 48.12 9.43 -12.84
N LYS A 4 48.61 9.30 -14.08
CA LYS A 4 49.22 10.41 -14.82
C LYS A 4 48.25 11.58 -15.04
N ASP A 5 46.94 11.32 -15.10
CA ASP A 5 45.93 12.38 -15.19
C ASP A 5 45.62 12.96 -13.79
N SER A 6 45.90 14.25 -13.61
CA SER A 6 45.67 14.98 -12.37
C SER A 6 44.26 15.56 -12.22
N LYS A 7 43.38 15.47 -13.21
CA LYS A 7 42.03 16.09 -13.19
C LYS A 7 41.22 15.76 -11.93
N VAL A 8 41.19 14.49 -11.54
CA VAL A 8 40.44 14.04 -10.35
C VAL A 8 41.09 14.58 -9.07
N ARG A 9 42.42 14.57 -8.98
CA ARG A 9 43.14 15.11 -7.81
C ARG A 9 42.95 16.62 -7.67
N LYS A 10 43.00 17.37 -8.79
CA LYS A 10 42.67 18.81 -8.82
C LYS A 10 41.24 19.07 -8.35
N TYR A 11 40.27 18.34 -8.90
CA TYR A 11 38.86 18.45 -8.52
C TYR A 11 38.64 18.24 -7.02
N LEU A 12 39.35 17.27 -6.42
CA LEU A 12 39.30 16.99 -4.99
C LEU A 12 39.98 18.08 -4.15
N ALA A 13 41.17 18.56 -4.55
CA ALA A 13 41.89 19.62 -3.85
C ALA A 13 41.11 20.95 -3.77
N GLU A 14 40.32 21.27 -4.80
CA GLU A 14 39.44 22.44 -4.81
C GLU A 14 38.30 22.34 -3.77
N ARG A 15 37.91 21.12 -3.36
CA ARG A 15 36.70 20.85 -2.56
C ARG A 15 36.99 20.30 -1.18
N ALA A 16 38.20 19.81 -0.95
CA ALA A 16 38.61 19.23 0.32
C ALA A 16 40.12 19.32 0.53
N ASN A 17 40.52 19.46 1.79
CA ASN A 17 41.91 19.37 2.21
C ASN A 17 42.25 17.89 2.47
N LEU A 18 43.33 17.38 1.89
CA LEU A 18 43.82 16.04 2.22
C LEU A 18 44.41 16.08 3.63
N VAL A 19 43.82 15.31 4.55
CA VAL A 19 44.26 15.21 5.94
C VAL A 19 45.30 14.12 6.10
N SER A 20 45.06 12.96 5.48
CA SER A 20 46.01 11.85 5.45
C SER A 20 45.72 10.93 4.26
N ALA A 21 46.74 10.26 3.73
CA ALA A 21 46.60 9.16 2.80
C ALA A 21 47.47 7.98 3.27
N ILE A 22 46.97 6.76 3.15
CA ILE A 22 47.69 5.53 3.52
C ILE A 22 47.63 4.56 2.36
N ARG A 23 48.76 3.95 2.02
CA ARG A 23 48.87 2.96 0.96
C ARG A 23 49.02 1.56 1.54
N PHE A 24 48.22 0.62 1.06
CA PHE A 24 48.22 -0.77 1.52
C PHE A 24 49.05 -1.71 0.62
N PRO A 25 49.48 -2.87 1.16
CA PRO A 25 50.05 -3.94 0.34
C PRO A 25 49.03 -4.47 -0.67
N GLN A 26 49.55 -5.04 -1.76
CA GLN A 26 48.72 -5.52 -2.87
C GLN A 26 47.77 -6.68 -2.50
N ASP A 27 48.06 -7.46 -1.46
CA ASP A 27 47.27 -8.61 -1.02
C ASP A 27 46.18 -8.27 0.01
N ALA A 28 46.02 -6.97 0.37
CA ALA A 28 45.09 -6.52 1.40
C ALA A 28 43.63 -6.97 1.18
N PHE A 29 43.22 -7.21 -0.08
CA PHE A 29 41.88 -7.64 -0.44
C PHE A 29 41.82 -9.07 -1.04
N GLN A 30 42.91 -9.84 -0.96
CA GLN A 30 42.97 -11.17 -1.57
C GLN A 30 41.96 -12.14 -0.94
N GLN A 31 41.77 -12.11 0.39
CA GLN A 31 40.88 -13.05 1.09
C GLN A 31 39.38 -12.77 0.87
N THR A 32 38.99 -11.52 0.63
CA THR A 32 37.58 -11.11 0.49
C THR A 32 37.13 -10.89 -0.95
N ALA A 33 38.03 -10.46 -1.84
CA ALA A 33 37.71 -10.08 -3.21
C ALA A 33 38.54 -10.83 -4.27
N ASN A 34 39.47 -11.70 -3.86
CA ASN A 34 40.39 -12.43 -4.74
C ASN A 34 41.14 -11.53 -5.75
N ALA A 35 41.53 -10.33 -5.29
CA ALA A 35 42.20 -9.31 -6.10
C ALA A 35 43.53 -8.91 -5.47
N GLU A 36 44.60 -8.89 -6.27
CA GLU A 36 45.93 -8.37 -5.91
C GLU A 36 46.14 -6.98 -6.52
N VAL A 37 45.80 -5.91 -5.79
CA VAL A 37 45.91 -4.51 -6.26
C VAL A 37 46.39 -3.58 -5.16
N VAL A 38 47.34 -2.69 -5.47
CA VAL A 38 47.76 -1.62 -4.57
C VAL A 38 46.60 -0.64 -4.38
N SER A 39 46.25 -0.37 -3.12
CA SER A 39 45.07 0.41 -2.75
C SER A 39 45.42 1.51 -1.76
N ASP A 40 44.77 2.67 -1.89
CA ASP A 40 44.99 3.83 -1.03
C ASP A 40 43.73 4.16 -0.20
N LEU A 41 43.88 4.41 1.10
CA LEU A 41 42.88 5.06 1.95
C LEU A 41 43.17 6.56 2.01
N LEU A 42 42.22 7.39 1.58
CA LEU A 42 42.35 8.84 1.59
C LEU A 42 41.36 9.45 2.59
N ILE A 43 41.86 10.29 3.50
CA ILE A 43 41.09 11.01 4.50
C ILE A 43 41.09 12.48 4.12
N PHE A 44 39.90 13.04 3.89
CA PHE A 44 39.72 14.43 3.47
C PHE A 44 38.89 15.21 4.50
N GLN A 45 39.25 16.47 4.72
CA GLN A 45 38.40 17.45 5.36
C GLN A 45 37.74 18.29 4.29
N LYS A 46 36.41 18.19 4.18
CA LYS A 46 35.64 18.93 3.19
C LYS A 46 35.70 20.44 3.47
N LYS A 47 35.95 21.23 2.43
CA LYS A 47 35.85 22.70 2.49
C LYS A 47 34.38 23.12 2.47
N ASP A 48 34.09 24.28 3.05
CA ASP A 48 32.72 24.80 3.08
C ASP A 48 32.17 25.14 1.68
N ARG A 49 33.05 25.56 0.77
CA ARG A 49 32.75 25.79 -0.65
C ARG A 49 33.92 25.35 -1.53
N PRO A 50 33.68 24.96 -2.81
CA PRO A 50 34.74 24.76 -3.78
C PRO A 50 35.50 26.07 -4.02
N GLU A 51 36.82 26.01 -4.05
CA GLU A 51 37.69 27.15 -4.32
C GLU A 51 38.56 26.87 -5.54
N VAL A 52 38.69 27.85 -6.43
CA VAL A 52 39.69 27.79 -7.51
C VAL A 52 41.04 28.15 -6.89
N LEU A 53 41.96 27.19 -6.88
CA LEU A 53 43.29 27.35 -6.29
C LEU A 53 44.26 27.97 -7.30
N SER A 54 45.01 29.00 -6.88
CA SER A 54 46.10 29.57 -7.67
C SER A 54 47.33 28.65 -7.71
N GLU A 55 47.54 27.86 -6.66
CA GLU A 55 48.56 26.81 -6.56
C GLU A 55 47.94 25.56 -5.94
N TYR A 56 48.23 24.38 -6.52
CA TYR A 56 47.72 23.10 -6.03
C TYR A 56 48.70 22.48 -5.02
N PRO A 57 48.19 21.77 -4.00
CA PRO A 57 49.05 21.06 -3.06
C PRO A 57 49.81 19.91 -3.74
N ASN A 58 51.01 19.60 -3.24
CA ASN A 58 51.96 18.65 -3.84
C ASN A 58 51.35 17.28 -4.16
N TRP A 59 50.45 16.75 -3.32
CA TRP A 59 49.78 15.47 -3.56
C TRP A 59 48.96 15.42 -4.87
N VAL A 60 48.68 16.55 -5.52
CA VAL A 60 48.05 16.58 -6.84
C VAL A 60 49.02 16.13 -7.95
N SER A 61 50.32 16.22 -7.72
CA SER A 61 51.41 15.88 -8.64
C SER A 61 51.96 14.47 -8.39
N LEU A 62 52.82 14.02 -9.30
CA LEU A 62 53.55 12.76 -9.20
C LEU A 62 55.05 13.05 -9.18
N GLY A 63 55.78 12.35 -8.32
CA GLY A 63 57.23 12.26 -8.36
C GLY A 63 57.68 10.91 -8.92
N LEU A 64 58.96 10.60 -8.76
CA LEU A 64 59.58 9.33 -9.18
C LEU A 64 60.19 8.62 -7.96
N THR A 65 60.05 7.30 -7.91
CA THR A 65 60.77 6.44 -6.96
C THR A 65 62.25 6.31 -7.34
N GLU A 66 63.07 5.66 -6.50
CA GLU A 66 64.48 5.35 -6.82
C GLU A 66 64.63 4.51 -8.12
N ASP A 67 63.63 3.68 -8.44
CA ASP A 67 63.55 2.87 -9.68
C ASP A 67 62.89 3.62 -10.88
N ASP A 68 62.82 4.95 -10.86
CA ASP A 68 62.21 5.79 -11.92
C ASP A 68 60.71 5.50 -12.22
N LEU A 69 59.96 4.92 -11.27
CA LEU A 69 58.52 4.69 -11.39
C LEU A 69 57.70 5.87 -10.86
N PRO A 70 56.60 6.26 -11.54
CA PRO A 70 55.74 7.35 -11.09
C PRO A 70 54.96 6.98 -9.82
N ILE A 71 55.11 7.78 -8.77
CA ILE A 71 54.37 7.66 -7.51
C ILE A 71 53.82 9.03 -7.11
N ASN A 72 52.66 9.07 -6.45
CA ASN A 72 52.13 10.32 -5.93
C ASN A 72 53.10 10.97 -4.93
N GLU A 73 53.35 12.27 -5.08
CA GLU A 73 54.32 13.00 -4.23
C GLU A 73 54.01 12.88 -2.74
N TYR A 74 52.74 12.73 -2.37
CA TYR A 74 52.35 12.51 -0.98
C TYR A 74 53.08 11.32 -0.34
N PHE A 75 53.25 10.21 -1.07
CA PHE A 75 53.89 9.01 -0.53
C PHE A 75 55.42 9.08 -0.59
N LEU A 76 56.00 10.02 -1.34
CA LEU A 76 57.42 10.37 -1.26
C LEU A 76 57.69 11.22 -0.02
N ASP A 77 56.81 12.18 0.25
CA ASP A 77 56.89 13.06 1.42
C ASP A 77 56.54 12.32 2.74
N HIS A 78 55.71 11.28 2.65
CA HIS A 78 55.24 10.46 3.78
C HIS A 78 55.47 8.95 3.54
N PRO A 79 56.73 8.48 3.51
CA PRO A 79 57.03 7.06 3.29
C PRO A 79 56.53 6.16 4.43
N ASP A 80 56.34 6.70 5.63
CA ASP A 80 55.76 6.03 6.80
C ASP A 80 54.26 5.72 6.63
N HIS A 81 53.59 6.37 5.66
CA HIS A 81 52.21 6.09 5.28
C HIS A 81 52.08 5.02 4.18
N VAL A 82 53.20 4.45 3.72
CA VAL A 82 53.19 3.25 2.87
C VAL A 82 53.33 2.02 3.75
N PHE A 83 52.27 1.24 3.84
CA PHE A 83 52.22 0.07 4.70
C PHE A 83 52.74 -1.16 3.97
N GLY A 84 54.05 -1.38 4.08
CA GLY A 84 54.76 -2.44 3.39
C GLY A 84 56.06 -1.92 2.80
N THR A 85 56.68 -2.71 1.93
CA THR A 85 57.89 -2.28 1.23
C THR A 85 57.55 -1.99 -0.22
N LEU A 86 57.81 -0.75 -0.66
CA LEU A 86 57.74 -0.40 -2.08
C LEU A 86 58.67 -1.31 -2.87
N SER A 87 58.13 -1.91 -3.92
CA SER A 87 58.83 -2.84 -4.77
C SER A 87 58.34 -2.68 -6.20
N THR A 88 59.05 -3.28 -7.14
CA THR A 88 58.70 -3.25 -8.55
C THR A 88 58.28 -4.65 -8.97
N LYS A 89 57.04 -4.81 -9.47
CA LYS A 89 56.54 -6.08 -10.03
C LYS A 89 56.51 -5.95 -11.55
N SER A 90 57.23 -6.81 -12.26
CA SER A 90 57.15 -6.86 -13.73
C SER A 90 55.93 -7.69 -14.16
N GLY A 91 55.01 -7.04 -14.88
CA GLY A 91 53.84 -7.69 -15.49
C GLY A 91 53.89 -7.66 -17.02
N PRO A 92 52.85 -8.20 -17.70
CA PRO A 92 52.75 -8.24 -19.17
C PRO A 92 52.80 -6.87 -19.85
N PHE A 93 52.63 -5.78 -19.10
CA PHE A 93 52.58 -4.40 -19.58
C PHE A 93 53.76 -3.54 -19.11
N GLY A 94 54.79 -4.14 -18.50
CA GLY A 94 55.97 -3.46 -17.98
C GLY A 94 56.11 -3.53 -16.45
N PRO A 95 57.16 -2.91 -15.88
CA PRO A 95 57.31 -2.76 -14.44
C PRO A 95 56.22 -1.85 -13.88
N ASP A 96 55.53 -2.32 -12.84
CA ASP A 96 54.51 -1.58 -12.13
C ASP A 96 54.85 -1.50 -10.63
N LEU A 97 54.34 -0.45 -9.99
CA LEU A 97 54.60 -0.20 -8.57
C LEU A 97 53.82 -1.21 -7.72
N ALA A 98 54.54 -1.92 -6.85
CA ALA A 98 53.97 -2.89 -5.91
C ALA A 98 54.31 -2.50 -4.48
N VAL A 99 53.47 -2.94 -3.54
CA VAL A 99 53.74 -2.83 -2.11
C VAL A 99 53.64 -4.22 -1.52
N LEU A 100 54.78 -4.73 -1.01
CA LEU A 100 54.88 -6.04 -0.38
C LEU A 100 54.46 -5.95 1.10
N PRO A 101 53.79 -6.97 1.65
CA PRO A 101 53.33 -6.96 3.04
C PRO A 101 54.51 -6.82 4.02
N GLY A 102 54.34 -5.98 5.04
CA GLY A 102 55.29 -5.83 6.15
C GLY A 102 54.83 -6.58 7.41
N GLU A 103 55.66 -6.57 8.46
CA GLU A 103 55.40 -7.26 9.73
C GLU A 103 54.43 -6.52 10.69
N LYS A 104 54.08 -5.27 10.39
CA LYS A 104 53.23 -4.44 11.26
C LYS A 104 51.76 -4.86 11.17
N SER A 105 50.98 -4.61 12.22
CA SER A 105 49.53 -4.87 12.23
C SER A 105 48.72 -3.63 11.80
N LEU A 106 47.53 -3.84 11.23
CA LEU A 106 46.59 -2.75 10.88
C LEU A 106 46.19 -1.90 12.11
N GLY A 107 46.17 -2.48 13.32
CA GLY A 107 45.83 -1.76 14.55
C GLY A 107 46.87 -0.71 14.95
N GLU A 108 48.16 -1.01 14.78
CA GLU A 108 49.27 -0.09 15.05
C GLU A 108 49.39 1.04 14.01
N LEU A 109 48.80 0.82 12.84
CA LEU A 109 48.71 1.80 11.74
C LEU A 109 47.76 2.95 12.09
N PHE A 110 46.55 2.62 12.56
CA PHE A 110 45.53 3.63 12.86
C PHE A 110 45.84 4.42 14.13
N SER A 111 46.64 3.88 15.06
CA SER A 111 47.00 4.57 16.30
C SER A 111 47.89 5.81 16.10
N ASN A 112 48.58 5.92 14.96
CA ASN A 112 49.48 7.04 14.65
C ASN A 112 48.85 8.11 13.75
N ILE A 113 47.61 7.93 13.29
CA ILE A 113 46.91 8.91 12.45
C ILE A 113 46.30 9.98 13.36
N THR A 114 47.02 11.09 13.54
CA THR A 114 46.48 12.25 14.26
C THR A 114 45.59 13.05 13.32
N VAL A 115 44.28 12.78 13.34
CA VAL A 115 43.29 13.66 12.68
C VAL A 115 43.11 14.89 13.56
N PRO A 116 43.41 16.13 13.08
CA PRO A 116 43.18 17.32 13.88
C PRO A 116 41.69 17.41 14.24
N HIS A 117 41.38 17.33 15.53
CA HIS A 117 40.04 17.50 16.09
C HIS A 117 39.59 18.96 15.98
N VAL A 118 39.24 19.40 14.77
CA VAL A 118 38.47 20.64 14.58
C VAL A 118 37.07 20.25 14.15
N TYR A 119 36.29 19.72 15.10
CA TYR A 119 34.84 19.72 15.02
C TYR A 119 34.35 21.08 15.57
N ALA A 120 34.33 22.09 14.71
CA ALA A 120 33.39 23.17 14.94
C ALA A 120 32.03 22.64 14.44
N PRO A 121 30.97 22.59 15.27
CA PRO A 121 29.64 22.32 14.76
C PRO A 121 29.39 23.39 13.69
N SER A 122 29.31 22.98 12.42
CA SER A 122 28.73 23.85 11.42
C SER A 122 27.26 23.94 11.79
N VAL A 123 26.91 24.92 12.62
CA VAL A 123 25.63 25.59 12.48
C VAL A 123 25.71 26.18 11.09
N ARG A 124 25.32 25.37 10.09
CA ARG A 124 24.88 25.95 8.84
C ARG A 124 23.57 26.61 9.25
N PRO A 125 23.48 27.95 9.34
CA PRO A 125 22.19 28.54 9.06
C PRO A 125 21.73 27.87 7.76
N VAL A 126 20.50 27.41 7.73
CA VAL A 126 19.85 27.10 6.47
C VAL A 126 19.85 28.42 5.72
N VAL A 127 20.93 28.69 4.98
CA VAL A 127 20.90 29.60 3.87
C VAL A 127 20.07 28.82 2.87
N ILE A 128 18.74 28.99 2.99
CA ILE A 128 17.92 29.17 1.81
C ILE A 128 18.78 30.08 0.94
N GLU A 129 19.12 29.67 -0.28
CA GLU A 129 19.59 30.65 -1.24
C GLU A 129 18.49 31.72 -1.26
N ASP A 130 18.67 32.79 -0.47
CA ASP A 130 18.17 34.09 -0.78
C ASP A 130 18.85 34.38 -2.11
N THR A 131 18.24 33.88 -3.18
CA THR A 131 18.02 34.74 -4.31
C THR A 131 17.36 35.97 -3.70
N GLU A 132 18.17 36.97 -3.35
CA GLU A 132 17.70 38.33 -3.12
C GLU A 132 16.84 38.63 -4.35
N HIS A 133 15.53 38.43 -4.22
CA HIS A 133 14.58 38.78 -5.25
C HIS A 133 14.53 40.30 -5.18
N PRO A 134 15.08 41.03 -6.17
CA PRO A 134 15.10 42.48 -6.09
C PRO A 134 13.66 42.97 -6.03
N GLY A 135 13.29 43.62 -4.92
CA GLY A 135 11.91 44.05 -4.66
C GLY A 135 11.06 43.08 -3.84
N ALA A 136 11.63 42.11 -3.12
CA ALA A 136 10.89 41.34 -2.12
C ALA A 136 10.34 42.26 -1.01
N VAL A 137 9.11 42.00 -0.55
CA VAL A 137 8.45 42.75 0.53
C VAL A 137 7.93 41.77 1.59
N PRO A 138 7.70 42.20 2.85
CA PRO A 138 7.02 41.38 3.84
C PRO A 138 5.65 40.93 3.34
N ALA A 139 5.25 39.70 3.66
CA ALA A 139 3.95 39.19 3.24
C ALA A 139 2.79 40.01 3.83
N ASP A 140 1.79 40.28 2.99
CA ASP A 140 0.50 40.79 3.45
C ASP A 140 -0.24 39.66 4.17
N PRO A 141 -0.53 39.79 5.49
CA PRO A 141 -1.20 38.75 6.26
C PRO A 141 -2.59 38.39 5.75
N SER A 142 -3.25 39.28 5.02
CA SER A 142 -4.59 39.07 4.47
C SER A 142 -4.63 38.15 3.25
N LEU A 143 -3.49 37.95 2.58
CA LEU A 143 -3.40 37.05 1.43
C LEU A 143 -3.14 35.61 1.89
N ARG A 144 -3.64 34.62 1.17
CA ARG A 144 -3.28 33.22 1.45
C ARG A 144 -1.83 32.96 1.07
N ASP A 145 -1.17 32.02 1.73
CA ASP A 145 0.16 31.61 1.29
C ASP A 145 0.08 31.01 -0.14
N TYR A 146 1.11 31.23 -0.96
CA TYR A 146 1.15 30.83 -2.38
C TYR A 146 0.04 31.43 -3.26
N SER A 147 -0.36 32.66 -2.96
CA SER A 147 -1.29 33.45 -3.79
C SER A 147 -0.60 34.65 -4.43
N TYR A 148 -1.13 35.09 -5.56
CA TYR A 148 -0.80 36.38 -6.14
C TYR A 148 -1.56 37.50 -5.43
N GLY A 149 -0.86 38.61 -5.18
CA GLY A 149 -1.41 39.81 -4.55
C GLY A 149 -1.01 41.07 -5.27
N ILE A 150 -1.78 42.14 -5.05
CA ILE A 150 -1.44 43.48 -5.55
C ILE A 150 -1.12 44.37 -4.36
N ILE A 151 0.13 44.83 -4.26
CA ILE A 151 0.59 45.77 -3.23
C ILE A 151 1.09 47.02 -3.94
N ASP A 152 0.55 48.19 -3.56
CA ASP A 152 0.87 49.49 -4.17
C ASP A 152 0.79 49.48 -5.71
N GLY A 153 -0.20 48.77 -6.25
CA GLY A 153 -0.43 48.62 -7.69
C GLY A 153 0.52 47.65 -8.40
N LYS A 154 1.51 47.07 -7.72
CA LYS A 154 2.44 46.07 -8.29
C LYS A 154 1.99 44.65 -7.96
N LEU A 155 2.22 43.73 -8.90
CA LEU A 155 1.93 42.32 -8.71
C LEU A 155 3.04 41.67 -7.90
N TYR A 156 2.64 40.89 -6.90
CA TYR A 156 3.51 40.06 -6.08
C TYR A 156 2.96 38.64 -5.99
N TYR A 157 3.82 37.70 -5.62
CA TYR A 157 3.46 36.33 -5.28
C TYR A 157 4.00 36.02 -3.89
N ARG A 158 3.13 35.53 -3.00
CA ARG A 158 3.48 35.21 -1.61
C ARG A 158 4.07 33.81 -1.50
N GLU A 159 5.22 33.68 -0.83
CA GLU A 159 5.69 32.39 -0.32
C GLU A 159 6.14 32.56 1.15
N GLY A 160 5.42 31.92 2.07
CA GLY A 160 5.60 32.08 3.51
C GLY A 160 5.36 33.51 3.97
N ASP A 161 6.36 34.08 4.64
CA ASP A 161 6.33 35.43 5.23
C ASP A 161 6.89 36.51 4.28
N THR A 162 7.20 36.15 3.04
CA THR A 162 7.77 37.06 2.03
C THR A 162 6.96 37.05 0.74
N MET A 163 6.91 38.19 0.06
CA MET A 163 6.28 38.38 -1.24
C MET A 163 7.28 38.85 -2.28
N TYR A 164 7.24 38.25 -3.47
CA TYR A 164 8.22 38.47 -4.53
C TYR A 164 7.56 38.94 -5.82
N PRO A 165 8.18 39.87 -6.58
CA PRO A 165 7.70 40.22 -7.91
C PRO A 165 7.79 38.99 -8.84
N PRO A 166 6.68 38.49 -9.39
CA PRO A 166 6.72 37.30 -10.23
C PRO A 166 7.31 37.64 -11.62
N ALA A 167 8.11 36.73 -12.16
CA ALA A 167 8.71 36.87 -13.50
C ALA A 167 7.69 36.55 -14.60
N VAL A 168 6.73 37.44 -14.81
CA VAL A 168 5.63 37.29 -15.79
C VAL A 168 5.65 38.40 -16.83
N GLY A 169 5.32 38.06 -18.09
CA GLY A 169 5.17 39.06 -19.15
C GLY A 169 3.90 39.89 -19.00
N ALA A 170 3.83 41.04 -19.70
CA ALA A 170 2.72 42.00 -19.57
C ALA A 170 1.32 41.41 -19.87
N THR A 171 1.21 40.42 -20.76
CA THR A 171 -0.08 39.78 -21.08
C THR A 171 -0.51 38.77 -19.99
N PRO A 172 0.35 37.82 -19.56
CA PRO A 172 0.09 37.01 -18.37
C PRO A 172 -0.22 37.83 -17.11
N GLU A 173 0.49 38.94 -16.88
CA GLU A 173 0.26 39.80 -15.70
C GLU A 173 -1.18 40.35 -15.67
N LYS A 174 -1.69 40.83 -16.81
CA LYS A 174 -3.07 41.32 -16.92
C LYS A 174 -4.11 40.21 -16.67
N ARG A 175 -3.83 38.98 -17.13
CA ARG A 175 -4.67 37.80 -16.85
C ARG A 175 -4.68 37.50 -15.35
N ILE A 176 -3.49 37.41 -14.74
CA ILE A 176 -3.31 37.15 -13.30
C ILE A 176 -4.09 38.18 -12.49
N ARG A 177 -3.92 39.49 -12.76
CA ARG A 177 -4.66 40.55 -12.05
C ARG A 177 -6.18 40.39 -12.12
N SER A 178 -6.69 40.01 -13.28
CA SER A 178 -8.14 39.78 -13.44
C SER A 178 -8.62 38.50 -12.77
N MET A 179 -7.75 37.49 -12.60
CA MET A 179 -8.04 36.25 -11.86
C MET A 179 -7.97 36.47 -10.34
N ILE A 180 -7.06 37.32 -9.85
CA ILE A 180 -7.04 37.79 -8.44
C ILE A 180 -8.37 38.48 -8.11
N ASP A 181 -8.83 39.37 -8.97
CA ASP A 181 -10.11 40.07 -8.79
C ASP A 181 -11.31 39.11 -8.74
N LEU A 182 -11.30 38.08 -9.60
CA LEU A 182 -12.29 37.01 -9.57
C LEU A 182 -12.23 36.20 -8.27
N ALA A 183 -11.04 35.78 -7.85
CA ALA A 183 -10.84 35.00 -6.63
C ALA A 183 -11.29 35.78 -5.39
N SER A 184 -10.91 37.06 -5.28
CA SER A 184 -11.32 37.94 -4.18
C SER A 184 -12.84 38.10 -4.09
N LYS A 185 -13.52 38.32 -5.24
CA LYS A 185 -14.99 38.39 -5.27
C LYS A 185 -15.66 37.05 -4.97
N MET A 186 -15.05 35.95 -5.39
CA MET A 186 -15.54 34.61 -5.08
C MET A 186 -15.44 34.32 -3.58
N HIS A 187 -14.31 34.64 -2.95
CA HIS A 187 -14.15 34.56 -1.49
C HIS A 187 -15.16 35.41 -0.75
N LYS A 188 -15.38 36.67 -1.16
CA LYS A 188 -16.42 37.51 -0.57
C LYS A 188 -17.81 36.85 -0.60
N VAL A 189 -18.17 36.18 -1.70
CA VAL A 189 -19.44 35.43 -1.81
C VAL A 189 -19.46 34.19 -0.91
N ILE A 190 -18.32 33.51 -0.77
CA ILE A 190 -18.16 32.35 0.12
C ILE A 190 -18.29 32.77 1.58
N ASP A 191 -17.56 33.80 2.01
CA ASP A 191 -17.52 34.32 3.37
C ASP A 191 -18.91 34.77 3.83
N LEU A 192 -19.59 35.60 3.02
CA LEU A 192 -20.96 36.05 3.30
C LEU A 192 -21.95 34.87 3.45
N GLN A 193 -21.76 33.79 2.69
CA GLN A 193 -22.61 32.61 2.82
C GLN A 193 -22.26 31.76 4.04
N MET A 194 -20.97 31.64 4.39
CA MET A 194 -20.51 30.92 5.59
C MET A 194 -20.95 31.61 6.88
N GLU A 195 -20.94 32.95 6.90
CA GLU A 195 -21.37 33.81 8.02
C GLU A 195 -22.89 33.94 8.14
N ASP A 196 -23.67 33.32 7.25
CA ASP A 196 -25.13 33.47 7.15
C ASP A 196 -25.59 34.95 7.05
N ALA A 197 -24.83 35.77 6.31
CA ALA A 197 -25.16 37.20 6.07
C ALA A 197 -26.52 37.37 5.39
N GLU A 198 -27.07 38.59 5.32
CA GLU A 198 -28.42 38.81 4.75
C GLU A 198 -28.48 38.51 3.25
N ASP A 199 -29.64 38.04 2.75
CA ASP A 199 -29.83 37.67 1.33
C ASP A 199 -29.49 38.82 0.37
N GLN A 200 -29.79 40.07 0.75
CA GLN A 200 -29.47 41.24 -0.09
C GLN A 200 -27.97 41.44 -0.27
N GLU A 201 -27.17 41.18 0.77
CA GLU A 201 -25.71 41.32 0.74
C GLU A 201 -25.08 40.23 -0.12
N VAL A 202 -25.56 38.98 0.03
CA VAL A 202 -25.13 37.86 -0.80
C VAL A 202 -25.47 38.10 -2.27
N GLU A 203 -26.70 38.53 -2.58
CA GLU A 203 -27.11 38.83 -3.97
C GLU A 203 -26.28 39.96 -4.60
N ALA A 204 -25.91 40.98 -3.81
CA ALA A 204 -25.07 42.08 -4.28
C ALA A 204 -23.66 41.56 -4.63
N ALA A 205 -23.04 40.77 -3.74
CA ALA A 205 -21.73 40.18 -3.99
C ALA A 205 -21.75 39.19 -5.18
N GLN A 206 -22.84 38.43 -5.35
CA GLN A 206 -23.04 37.54 -6.50
C GLN A 206 -23.11 38.32 -7.82
N LYS A 207 -23.80 39.47 -7.85
CA LYS A 207 -23.82 40.35 -9.03
C LYS A 207 -22.44 40.91 -9.36
N GLU A 208 -21.66 41.31 -8.34
CA GLU A 208 -20.27 41.75 -8.52
C GLU A 208 -19.40 40.64 -9.13
N LEU A 209 -19.48 39.43 -8.57
CA LEU A 209 -18.76 38.25 -9.07
C LEU A 209 -19.16 37.92 -10.52
N ASN A 210 -20.46 37.97 -10.83
CA ASN A 210 -20.99 37.68 -12.17
C ASN A 210 -20.49 38.69 -13.21
N SER A 211 -20.49 39.98 -12.87
CA SER A 211 -19.97 41.05 -13.72
C SER A 211 -18.46 40.92 -13.97
N ALA A 212 -17.69 40.57 -12.92
CA ALA A 212 -16.26 40.33 -13.03
C ALA A 212 -15.96 39.11 -13.93
N TYR A 213 -16.73 38.03 -13.80
CA TYR A 213 -16.64 36.85 -14.66
C TYR A 213 -16.92 37.17 -16.12
N ASP A 214 -18.02 37.87 -16.42
CA ASP A 214 -18.36 38.23 -17.80
C ASP A 214 -17.30 39.15 -18.43
N THR A 215 -16.74 40.07 -17.65
CA THR A 215 -15.64 40.94 -18.07
C THR A 215 -14.36 40.15 -18.35
N PHE A 216 -14.03 39.19 -17.47
CA PHE A 216 -12.88 38.31 -17.62
C PHE A 216 -13.00 37.47 -18.90
N VAL A 217 -14.11 36.76 -19.09
CA VAL A 217 -14.34 35.89 -20.25
C VAL A 217 -14.26 36.67 -21.55
N LYS A 218 -14.84 37.88 -21.59
CA LYS A 218 -14.78 38.75 -22.77
C LYS A 218 -13.35 39.15 -23.14
N SER A 219 -12.46 39.27 -22.16
CA SER A 219 -11.09 39.77 -22.35
C SER A 219 -10.06 38.65 -22.52
N TYR A 220 -10.25 37.51 -21.86
CA TYR A 220 -9.23 36.48 -21.68
C TYR A 220 -9.71 35.05 -21.95
N ASP A 221 -10.93 34.91 -22.49
CA ASP A 221 -11.61 33.62 -22.68
C ASP A 221 -11.94 32.94 -21.34
N ARG A 222 -12.46 31.70 -21.38
CA ARG A 222 -12.87 30.91 -20.21
C ARG A 222 -11.75 30.65 -19.21
N ILE A 223 -12.10 30.54 -17.92
CA ILE A 223 -11.14 30.32 -16.81
C ILE A 223 -10.34 29.05 -17.02
N ASN A 224 -11.02 27.96 -17.42
CA ASN A 224 -10.39 26.66 -17.67
C ASN A 224 -9.60 26.58 -18.99
N SER A 225 -9.42 27.68 -19.73
CA SER A 225 -8.58 27.69 -20.93
C SER A 225 -7.09 27.45 -20.61
N THR A 226 -6.36 26.84 -21.55
CA THR A 226 -4.93 26.50 -21.35
C THR A 226 -4.05 27.72 -21.07
N ALA A 227 -4.39 28.88 -21.64
CA ALA A 227 -3.64 30.12 -21.43
C ALA A 227 -3.81 30.66 -20.00
N ASN A 228 -5.04 30.60 -19.47
CA ASN A 228 -5.36 31.03 -18.11
C ASN A 228 -4.78 30.06 -17.07
N GLY A 229 -4.90 28.76 -17.31
CA GLY A 229 -4.26 27.75 -16.46
C GLY A 229 -2.74 27.94 -16.38
N ARG A 230 -2.05 28.18 -17.50
CA ARG A 230 -0.60 28.44 -17.47
C ARG A 230 -0.21 29.72 -16.71
N ALA A 231 -1.10 30.72 -16.67
CA ALA A 231 -0.81 32.00 -16.03
C ALA A 231 -1.04 31.95 -14.52
N PHE A 232 -2.01 31.15 -14.04
CA PHE A 232 -2.49 31.23 -12.67
C PHE A 232 -2.40 29.91 -11.89
N SER A 233 -1.95 28.79 -12.49
CA SER A 233 -1.93 27.47 -11.82
C SER A 233 -1.08 27.35 -10.56
N GLN A 234 -0.21 28.33 -10.29
CA GLN A 234 0.60 28.37 -9.06
C GLN A 234 -0.18 28.95 -7.87
N ASP A 235 -1.24 29.70 -8.15
CA ASP A 235 -2.08 30.35 -7.15
C ASP A 235 -2.95 29.32 -6.42
N SER A 236 -3.06 29.46 -5.10
CA SER A 236 -3.89 28.60 -4.25
C SER A 236 -5.39 28.65 -4.61
N ASP A 237 -5.88 29.76 -5.16
CA ASP A 237 -7.27 29.94 -5.54
C ASP A 237 -7.57 29.51 -6.99
N TYR A 238 -6.57 29.03 -7.75
CA TYR A 238 -6.79 28.65 -9.15
C TYR A 238 -7.90 27.61 -9.33
N PHE A 239 -7.86 26.53 -8.55
CA PHE A 239 -8.87 25.47 -8.64
C PHE A 239 -10.24 25.93 -8.15
N LEU A 240 -10.27 26.88 -7.21
CA LEU A 240 -11.51 27.47 -6.71
C LEU A 240 -12.24 28.21 -7.82
N ILE A 241 -11.57 29.14 -8.51
CA ILE A 241 -12.18 29.91 -9.60
C ILE A 241 -12.45 29.06 -10.84
N CYS A 242 -11.73 27.94 -11.05
CA CYS A 242 -12.08 26.96 -12.08
C CYS A 242 -13.48 26.38 -11.85
N GLY A 243 -13.92 26.27 -10.60
CA GLY A 243 -15.26 25.80 -10.19
C GLY A 243 -16.40 26.76 -10.54
N LEU A 244 -16.11 27.99 -11.00
CA LEU A 244 -17.13 28.91 -11.51
C LEU A 244 -17.73 28.45 -12.86
N GLU A 245 -17.10 27.48 -13.52
CA GLU A 245 -17.51 26.96 -14.82
C GLU A 245 -17.94 25.50 -14.68
N ASN A 246 -19.21 25.21 -14.95
CA ASN A 246 -19.66 23.83 -15.09
C ASN A 246 -19.17 23.32 -16.45
N LEU A 247 -18.35 22.28 -16.43
CA LEU A 247 -17.82 21.66 -17.64
C LEU A 247 -18.52 20.32 -17.89
N ASP A 248 -18.69 19.96 -19.16
CA ASP A 248 -19.08 18.60 -19.52
C ASP A 248 -17.90 17.62 -19.33
N ALA A 249 -18.15 16.33 -19.51
CA ALA A 249 -17.10 15.30 -19.46
C ALA A 249 -16.01 15.44 -20.55
N LYS A 250 -16.15 16.41 -21.47
CA LYS A 250 -15.17 16.74 -22.52
C LYS A 250 -14.40 18.03 -22.20
N GLY A 251 -14.66 18.66 -21.05
CA GLY A 251 -14.03 19.92 -20.65
C GLY A 251 -14.59 21.15 -21.36
N ASN A 252 -15.72 21.03 -22.06
CA ASN A 252 -16.39 22.17 -22.67
C ASN A 252 -17.27 22.86 -21.64
N PHE A 253 -17.33 24.19 -21.74
CA PHE A 253 -18.23 25.00 -20.94
C PHE A 253 -19.70 24.63 -21.22
N VAL A 254 -20.43 24.27 -20.17
CA VAL A 254 -21.88 23.99 -20.21
C VAL A 254 -22.64 25.20 -19.70
N SER A 255 -22.29 25.66 -18.50
CA SER A 255 -22.96 26.79 -17.85
C SER A 255 -22.05 27.46 -16.82
N LYS A 256 -22.46 28.64 -16.35
CA LYS A 256 -21.93 29.20 -15.11
C LYS A 256 -22.35 28.31 -13.93
N ALA A 257 -21.55 28.32 -12.87
CA ALA A 257 -21.87 27.63 -11.63
C ALA A 257 -23.04 28.29 -10.89
N ASP A 258 -23.67 27.54 -9.99
CA ASP A 258 -24.85 28.00 -9.25
C ASP A 258 -24.55 29.19 -8.29
N ILE A 259 -23.30 29.31 -7.84
CA ILE A 259 -22.84 30.33 -6.89
C ILE A 259 -23.04 31.77 -7.38
N PHE A 260 -23.24 31.98 -8.69
CA PHE A 260 -23.56 33.30 -9.27
C PHE A 260 -25.00 33.76 -9.02
N SER A 261 -25.90 32.89 -8.57
CA SER A 261 -27.35 33.16 -8.62
C SER A 261 -28.13 32.73 -7.39
N LYS A 262 -27.59 31.83 -6.56
CA LYS A 262 -28.23 31.34 -5.34
C LYS A 262 -27.19 30.94 -4.31
N ARG A 263 -27.60 30.86 -3.03
CA ARG A 263 -26.73 30.32 -1.98
C ARG A 263 -26.36 28.88 -2.30
N THR A 264 -25.07 28.60 -2.34
CA THR A 264 -24.50 27.28 -2.59
C THR A 264 -23.81 26.70 -1.37
N ILE A 265 -23.52 27.48 -0.33
CA ILE A 265 -22.76 27.03 0.84
C ILE A 265 -23.64 27.01 2.07
N SER A 266 -23.51 25.95 2.89
CA SER A 266 -24.16 25.86 4.19
C SER A 266 -23.40 26.67 5.25
N PRO A 267 -24.09 27.52 6.04
CA PRO A 267 -23.47 28.32 7.09
C PRO A 267 -23.08 27.47 8.29
N THR A 268 -22.15 27.97 9.09
CA THR A 268 -21.76 27.35 10.36
C THR A 268 -22.68 27.87 11.46
N LYS A 269 -23.71 27.11 11.84
CA LYS A 269 -24.57 27.46 12.99
C LYS A 269 -24.26 26.56 14.18
N ALA A 270 -23.85 27.15 15.29
CA ALA A 270 -23.88 26.47 16.59
C ALA A 270 -25.33 26.42 17.08
N ALA A 271 -25.77 25.26 17.58
CA ALA A 271 -27.06 25.18 18.26
C ALA A 271 -27.02 26.02 19.53
N VAL A 272 -28.07 26.83 19.74
CA VAL A 272 -28.15 27.75 20.88
C VAL A 272 -29.04 27.17 21.99
N HIS A 273 -29.95 26.24 21.66
CA HIS A 273 -30.87 25.61 22.62
C HIS A 273 -31.48 24.31 22.06
N CYS A 274 -31.81 23.35 22.92
CA CYS A 274 -32.55 22.12 22.58
C CYS A 274 -33.74 21.93 23.54
N GLU A 275 -34.82 21.31 23.07
CA GLU A 275 -36.01 21.05 23.90
C GLU A 275 -35.96 19.67 24.58
N THR A 276 -35.33 18.67 23.94
CA THR A 276 -35.30 17.28 24.40
C THR A 276 -33.87 16.75 24.59
N ALA A 277 -33.71 15.76 25.46
CA ALA A 277 -32.41 15.10 25.66
C ALA A 277 -31.91 14.38 24.40
N GLU A 278 -32.82 13.89 23.56
CA GLU A 278 -32.51 13.25 22.27
C GLU A 278 -31.93 14.28 21.28
N ASP A 279 -32.55 15.45 21.15
CA ASP A 279 -32.02 16.54 20.32
C ASP A 279 -30.66 17.01 20.81
N ALA A 280 -30.50 17.16 22.13
CA ALA A 280 -29.23 17.53 22.74
C ALA A 280 -28.14 16.46 22.53
N MET A 281 -28.50 15.17 22.51
CA MET A 281 -27.57 14.07 22.24
C MET A 281 -27.08 14.11 20.78
N VAL A 282 -28.00 14.32 19.83
CA VAL A 282 -27.66 14.49 18.41
C VAL A 282 -26.75 15.70 18.24
N GLU A 283 -27.03 16.80 18.95
CA GLU A 283 -26.20 18.00 18.91
C GLU A 283 -24.84 17.81 19.59
N SER A 284 -24.74 17.02 20.67
CA SER A 284 -23.47 16.63 21.28
C SER A 284 -22.62 15.82 20.31
N PHE A 285 -23.18 14.82 19.66
CA PHE A 285 -22.47 14.06 18.62
C PHE A 285 -22.06 14.95 17.46
N ARG A 286 -22.94 15.86 17.04
CA ARG A 286 -22.66 16.84 16.00
C ARG A 286 -21.55 17.80 16.41
N SER A 287 -21.52 18.31 17.62
CA SER A 287 -20.57 19.36 18.00
C SER A 287 -19.23 18.81 18.50
N LEU A 288 -19.25 17.64 19.15
CA LEU A 288 -18.11 17.08 19.89
C LEU A 288 -17.69 15.69 19.41
N GLY A 289 -18.47 15.03 18.54
CA GLY A 289 -18.19 13.66 18.08
C GLY A 289 -18.44 12.58 19.14
N HIS A 290 -18.93 12.94 20.32
CA HIS A 290 -19.25 12.02 21.41
C HIS A 290 -20.38 12.59 22.28
N ILE A 291 -20.86 11.80 23.24
CA ILE A 291 -21.87 12.21 24.22
C ILE A 291 -21.15 12.92 25.37
N ASP A 292 -21.41 14.22 25.53
CA ASP A 292 -20.97 15.03 26.65
C ASP A 292 -22.20 15.53 27.41
N LEU A 293 -22.44 14.94 28.58
CA LEU A 293 -23.61 15.25 29.40
C LEU A 293 -23.59 16.70 29.93
N SER A 294 -22.43 17.34 30.02
CA SER A 294 -22.30 18.75 30.45
C SER A 294 -22.78 19.67 29.33
N PHE A 295 -22.26 19.46 28.12
CA PHE A 295 -22.66 20.21 26.94
C PHE A 295 -24.15 20.07 26.65
N MET A 296 -24.68 18.84 26.75
CA MET A 296 -26.11 18.59 26.59
C MET A 296 -26.95 19.34 27.64
N ASN A 297 -26.49 19.36 28.89
CA ASN A 297 -27.17 20.07 29.97
C ASN A 297 -27.20 21.59 29.74
N ASP A 298 -26.11 22.14 29.19
CA ASP A 298 -26.02 23.55 28.86
C ASP A 298 -26.98 23.92 27.73
N LEU A 299 -27.08 23.08 26.68
CA LEU A 299 -28.05 23.26 25.59
C LEU A 299 -29.51 23.21 26.07
N LEU A 300 -29.80 22.35 27.05
CA LEU A 300 -31.15 22.17 27.60
C LEU A 300 -31.51 23.22 28.66
N GLY A 301 -30.52 23.86 29.28
CA GLY A 301 -30.72 24.82 30.36
C GLY A 301 -31.34 24.21 31.63
N TRP A 302 -31.12 22.91 31.90
CA TRP A 302 -31.77 22.18 33.00
C TRP A 302 -31.06 22.33 34.37
N GLY A 303 -29.97 23.10 34.44
CA GLY A 303 -29.30 23.46 35.69
C GLY A 303 -28.56 22.29 36.36
N GLU A 304 -28.32 22.39 37.68
CA GLU A 304 -27.42 21.50 38.43
C GLU A 304 -27.81 20.01 38.40
N ASN A 305 -29.11 19.70 38.37
CA ASN A 305 -29.61 18.31 38.32
C ASN A 305 -29.91 17.80 36.90
N GLY A 306 -29.66 18.60 35.86
CA GLY A 306 -30.10 18.25 34.52
C GLY A 306 -29.33 17.06 33.92
N LYS A 307 -28.05 16.84 34.26
CA LYS A 307 -27.31 15.63 33.83
C LYS A 307 -27.98 14.33 34.29
N ASN A 308 -28.48 14.27 35.53
CA ASN A 308 -29.23 13.11 36.04
C ASN A 308 -30.54 12.89 35.28
N LYS A 309 -31.22 13.98 34.92
CA LYS A 309 -32.44 13.92 34.12
C LYS A 309 -32.14 13.44 32.70
N ILE A 310 -31.07 13.91 32.07
CA ILE A 310 -30.61 13.45 30.75
C ILE A 310 -30.35 11.93 30.76
N VAL A 311 -29.58 11.44 31.73
CA VAL A 311 -29.29 10.00 31.89
C VAL A 311 -30.58 9.18 32.04
N LYS A 312 -31.56 9.71 32.79
CA LYS A 312 -32.85 9.06 32.98
C LYS A 312 -33.70 9.06 31.71
N ASP A 313 -33.78 10.20 31.02
CA ASP A 313 -34.57 10.38 29.80
C ASP A 313 -34.00 9.55 28.64
N LEU A 314 -32.67 9.36 28.60
CA LEU A 314 -31.96 8.53 27.59
C LEU A 314 -31.67 7.10 28.06
N SER A 315 -32.35 6.61 29.11
CA SER A 315 -32.17 5.25 29.62
C SER A 315 -32.45 4.21 28.52
N GLY A 316 -31.51 3.31 28.29
CA GLY A 316 -31.57 2.31 27.21
C GLY A 316 -31.10 2.83 25.84
N VAL A 317 -30.93 4.14 25.68
CA VAL A 317 -30.36 4.78 24.49
C VAL A 317 -28.86 5.04 24.67
N ILE A 318 -28.43 5.30 25.91
CA ILE A 318 -27.03 5.51 26.29
C ILE A 318 -26.63 4.61 27.47
N TYR A 319 -25.34 4.27 27.56
CA TYR A 319 -24.77 3.46 28.63
C TYR A 319 -23.42 4.01 29.09
N ARG A 320 -23.17 4.00 30.39
CA ARG A 320 -21.84 4.32 30.95
C ARG A 320 -20.90 3.15 30.71
N ASN A 321 -19.75 3.36 30.06
CA ASN A 321 -18.75 2.31 29.85
C ASN A 321 -17.90 2.10 31.12
N PRO A 322 -17.99 0.95 31.82
CA PRO A 322 -17.27 0.72 33.08
C PRO A 322 -15.74 0.73 32.92
N SER A 323 -15.23 0.48 31.71
CA SER A 323 -13.80 0.45 31.41
C SER A 323 -13.22 1.83 31.04
N PHE A 324 -14.05 2.88 31.07
CA PHE A 324 -13.59 4.26 30.84
C PHE A 324 -12.97 4.84 32.11
N ASP A 325 -11.70 5.25 32.01
CA ASP A 325 -10.89 5.75 33.12
C ASP A 325 -11.27 7.18 33.53
N SER A 326 -12.36 7.32 34.30
CA SER A 326 -12.74 8.56 34.98
C SER A 326 -13.48 8.25 36.28
N SER A 327 -13.20 9.04 37.31
CA SER A 327 -13.91 9.01 38.60
C SER A 327 -15.22 9.81 38.57
N ASP A 328 -15.44 10.66 37.55
CA ASP A 328 -16.71 11.32 37.34
C ASP A 328 -17.72 10.35 36.70
N TRP A 329 -18.90 10.26 37.32
CA TRP A 329 -20.00 9.43 36.84
C TRP A 329 -20.57 9.94 35.50
N TYR A 330 -20.44 11.24 35.21
CA TYR A 330 -21.01 11.84 34.02
C TYR A 330 -20.10 11.78 32.78
N ASP A 331 -18.88 11.26 32.91
CA ASP A 331 -17.97 11.00 31.78
C ASP A 331 -18.22 9.64 31.15
N GLY A 332 -17.63 9.34 29.99
CA GLY A 332 -17.59 7.97 29.44
C GLY A 332 -18.95 7.32 29.16
N TRP A 333 -19.96 8.12 28.80
CA TRP A 333 -21.24 7.65 28.29
C TRP A 333 -21.16 7.42 26.78
N GLU A 334 -21.68 6.29 26.34
CA GLU A 334 -21.68 5.85 24.95
C GLU A 334 -23.11 5.61 24.47
N SER A 335 -23.38 5.80 23.18
CA SER A 335 -24.66 5.42 22.59
C SER A 335 -24.83 3.89 22.61
N SER A 336 -26.08 3.43 22.60
CA SER A 336 -26.39 1.99 22.58
C SER A 336 -25.74 1.24 21.42
N ASP A 337 -25.67 1.83 20.22
CA ASP A 337 -24.99 1.25 19.06
C ASP A 337 -23.48 1.10 19.28
N GLN A 338 -22.85 2.01 20.02
CA GLN A 338 -21.42 1.96 20.36
C GLN A 338 -21.15 0.98 21.51
N TYR A 339 -21.89 1.09 22.60
CA TYR A 339 -21.67 0.28 23.78
C TYR A 339 -21.98 -1.19 23.53
N LEU A 340 -23.06 -1.48 22.81
CA LEU A 340 -23.53 -2.85 22.54
C LEU A 340 -22.95 -3.46 21.25
N SER A 341 -21.86 -2.90 20.72
CA SER A 341 -21.08 -3.45 19.58
C SER A 341 -19.63 -3.74 19.96
N GLY A 342 -18.85 -4.33 19.05
CA GLY A 342 -17.51 -4.84 19.33
C GLY A 342 -17.56 -6.11 20.18
N ASN A 343 -16.55 -6.35 21.01
CA ASN A 343 -16.47 -7.55 21.86
C ASN A 343 -17.48 -7.48 23.04
N VAL A 344 -18.70 -7.92 22.80
CA VAL A 344 -19.80 -7.86 23.78
C VAL A 344 -19.67 -8.89 24.90
N ARG A 345 -18.82 -9.91 24.75
CA ARG A 345 -18.52 -10.87 25.83
C ARG A 345 -17.62 -10.25 26.88
N THR A 346 -16.51 -9.64 26.47
CA THR A 346 -15.61 -8.91 27.38
C THR A 346 -16.32 -7.75 28.05
N LYS A 347 -17.11 -6.97 27.30
CA LYS A 347 -17.92 -5.89 27.89
C LYS A 347 -18.91 -6.40 28.94
N LEU A 348 -19.48 -7.60 28.74
CA LEU A 348 -20.38 -8.21 29.72
C LEU A 348 -19.63 -8.59 31.00
N GLU A 349 -18.45 -9.20 30.87
CA GLU A 349 -17.60 -9.53 32.03
C GLU A 349 -17.22 -8.28 32.83
N ASP A 350 -16.86 -7.18 32.14
CA ASP A 350 -16.52 -5.90 32.77
C ASP A 350 -17.75 -5.26 33.45
N ALA A 351 -18.92 -5.31 32.80
CA ALA A 351 -20.17 -4.81 33.36
C ALA A 351 -20.63 -5.61 34.59
N GLU A 352 -20.47 -6.94 34.58
CA GLU A 352 -20.81 -7.79 35.72
C GLU A 352 -19.91 -7.48 36.92
N LYS A 353 -18.58 -7.38 36.72
CA LYS A 353 -17.65 -6.96 37.77
C LYS A 353 -17.97 -5.56 38.31
N ALA A 354 -18.29 -4.62 37.43
CA ALA A 354 -18.66 -3.27 37.85
C ALA A 354 -19.96 -3.27 38.68
N ALA A 355 -20.97 -4.06 38.26
CA ALA A 355 -22.26 -4.17 38.94
C ALA A 355 -22.17 -4.79 40.34
N GLU A 356 -21.17 -5.64 40.61
CA GLU A 356 -20.89 -6.14 41.98
C GLU A 356 -20.54 -5.01 42.94
N SER A 357 -19.87 -3.96 42.45
CA SER A 357 -19.44 -2.80 43.24
C SER A 357 -20.40 -1.61 43.19
N ASP A 358 -21.08 -1.42 42.06
CA ASP A 358 -21.99 -0.30 41.81
C ASP A 358 -23.25 -0.76 41.04
N PRO A 359 -24.40 -0.88 41.71
CA PRO A 359 -25.65 -1.36 41.12
C PRO A 359 -26.15 -0.56 39.91
N ARG A 360 -25.63 0.67 39.67
CA ARG A 360 -25.99 1.48 38.51
C ARG A 360 -25.64 0.79 37.18
N TYR A 361 -24.69 -0.14 37.16
CA TYR A 361 -24.33 -0.93 35.97
C TYR A 361 -25.26 -2.13 35.70
N THR A 362 -26.30 -2.36 36.51
CA THR A 362 -27.24 -3.48 36.28
C THR A 362 -27.90 -3.40 34.90
N GLY A 363 -28.27 -2.20 34.45
CA GLY A 363 -28.84 -2.00 33.12
C GLY A 363 -27.87 -2.34 31.98
N ASN A 364 -26.55 -2.15 32.18
CA ASN A 364 -25.53 -2.55 31.23
C ASN A 364 -25.48 -4.08 31.09
N VAL A 365 -25.51 -4.80 32.23
CA VAL A 365 -25.49 -6.27 32.26
C VAL A 365 -26.71 -6.85 31.54
N GLU A 366 -27.90 -6.32 31.80
CA GLU A 366 -29.14 -6.76 31.13
C GLU A 366 -29.07 -6.53 29.61
N ALA A 367 -28.63 -5.34 29.19
CA ALA A 367 -28.51 -5.00 27.78
C ALA A 367 -27.46 -5.88 27.06
N LEU A 368 -26.30 -6.09 27.68
CA LEU A 368 -25.23 -6.92 27.11
C LEU A 368 -25.61 -8.40 27.04
N LYS A 369 -26.38 -8.93 28.00
CA LYS A 369 -26.95 -10.28 27.95
C LYS A 369 -27.91 -10.47 26.77
N ALA A 370 -28.71 -9.46 26.45
CA ALA A 370 -29.66 -9.49 25.34
C ALA A 370 -29.02 -9.48 23.95
N VAL A 371 -27.79 -8.98 23.81
CA VAL A 371 -27.11 -8.81 22.51
C VAL A 371 -25.97 -9.81 22.26
N GLN A 372 -25.85 -10.85 23.11
CA GLN A 372 -24.84 -11.88 22.91
C GLN A 372 -25.06 -12.61 21.58
N PRO A 373 -23.99 -12.83 20.76
CA PRO A 373 -24.10 -13.66 19.58
C PRO A 373 -24.58 -15.07 19.92
N GLU A 374 -25.43 -15.64 19.08
CA GLU A 374 -25.83 -17.04 19.20
C GLU A 374 -24.57 -17.93 19.18
N PRO A 375 -24.39 -18.84 20.15
CA PRO A 375 -23.25 -19.74 20.16
C PRO A 375 -23.20 -20.59 18.89
N ILE A 376 -22.03 -20.65 18.27
CA ILE A 376 -21.76 -21.52 17.13
C ILE A 376 -21.62 -22.95 17.64
N GLU A 377 -22.34 -23.87 17.02
CA GLU A 377 -22.31 -25.27 17.39
C GLU A 377 -21.01 -25.95 16.96
N ALA A 378 -20.59 -26.98 17.68
CA ALA A 378 -19.34 -27.71 17.40
C ALA A 378 -19.25 -28.26 15.95
N SER A 379 -20.40 -28.58 15.34
CA SER A 379 -20.48 -29.07 13.95
C SER A 379 -20.20 -28.01 12.89
N GLU A 380 -20.32 -26.73 13.24
CA GLU A 380 -20.10 -25.61 12.34
C GLU A 380 -18.67 -25.07 12.43
N ILE A 381 -17.94 -25.45 13.48
CA ILE A 381 -16.55 -25.05 13.70
C ILE A 381 -15.61 -26.04 13.04
N SER A 382 -14.82 -25.56 12.09
CA SER A 382 -13.73 -26.36 11.53
C SER A 382 -12.48 -26.27 12.41
N ILE A 383 -12.25 -27.29 13.24
CA ILE A 383 -11.07 -27.41 14.11
C ILE A 383 -9.97 -28.20 13.39
N ARG A 384 -8.72 -27.68 13.42
CA ARG A 384 -7.61 -28.18 12.59
C ARG A 384 -6.31 -28.33 13.39
N LEU A 385 -5.45 -29.26 12.95
CA LEU A 385 -4.08 -29.37 13.45
C LEU A 385 -3.30 -28.09 13.18
N GLY A 386 -2.58 -27.60 14.20
CA GLY A 386 -1.72 -26.43 14.11
C GLY A 386 -2.41 -25.10 14.40
N ALA A 387 -3.73 -25.08 14.59
CA ALA A 387 -4.47 -23.92 15.09
C ALA A 387 -3.89 -23.47 16.44
N THR A 388 -3.50 -22.19 16.53
CA THR A 388 -2.74 -21.65 17.67
C THR A 388 -3.60 -21.39 18.90
N TRP A 389 -4.92 -21.30 18.73
CA TRP A 389 -5.88 -21.17 19.84
C TRP A 389 -6.14 -22.50 20.57
N ILE A 390 -5.71 -23.64 20.01
CA ILE A 390 -5.84 -24.96 20.65
C ILE A 390 -4.69 -25.15 21.64
N LYS A 391 -5.02 -25.57 22.87
CA LYS A 391 -4.05 -25.88 23.92
C LYS A 391 -3.05 -26.95 23.46
N LYS A 392 -1.75 -26.72 23.69
CA LYS A 392 -0.66 -27.66 23.39
C LYS A 392 -0.94 -29.09 23.89
N SER A 393 -1.57 -29.22 25.07
CA SER A 393 -1.90 -30.51 25.68
C SER A 393 -2.77 -31.39 24.77
N TYR A 394 -3.71 -30.83 24.02
CA TYR A 394 -4.55 -31.63 23.11
C TYR A 394 -3.77 -32.20 21.93
N TYR A 395 -2.75 -31.48 21.42
CA TYR A 395 -1.87 -32.05 20.40
C TYR A 395 -0.99 -33.17 20.96
N LYS A 396 -0.56 -33.05 22.22
CA LYS A 396 0.20 -34.08 22.93
C LYS A 396 -0.65 -35.33 23.15
N ASP A 397 -1.86 -35.18 23.68
CA ASP A 397 -2.80 -36.28 23.92
C ASP A 397 -3.15 -36.98 22.61
N PHE A 398 -3.43 -36.21 21.55
CA PHE A 398 -3.67 -36.78 20.23
C PHE A 398 -2.47 -37.57 19.71
N MET A 399 -1.24 -37.04 19.83
CA MET A 399 -0.04 -37.75 19.41
C MET A 399 0.16 -39.06 20.20
N ASP A 400 -0.01 -39.02 21.51
CA ASP A 400 0.17 -40.18 22.39
C ASP A 400 -0.84 -41.28 22.08
N GLU A 401 -2.10 -40.92 21.80
CA GLU A 401 -3.15 -41.88 21.41
C GLU A 401 -2.97 -42.39 19.97
N LEU A 402 -2.65 -41.51 19.02
CA LEU A 402 -2.51 -41.86 17.61
C LEU A 402 -1.35 -42.82 17.37
N PHE A 403 -0.24 -42.62 18.08
CA PHE A 403 0.99 -43.41 17.95
C PHE A 403 1.11 -44.54 18.99
N ASP A 404 0.10 -44.71 19.84
CA ASP A 404 0.06 -45.71 20.92
C ASP A 404 1.29 -45.65 21.85
N LEU A 405 1.65 -44.43 22.29
CA LEU A 405 2.83 -44.20 23.12
C LEU A 405 2.54 -44.49 24.59
N HIS A 406 3.47 -45.17 25.28
CA HIS A 406 3.33 -45.52 26.69
C HIS A 406 4.59 -45.23 27.52
N GLY A 407 4.38 -44.94 28.81
CA GLY A 407 5.45 -44.86 29.81
C GLY A 407 6.53 -43.83 29.48
N TRP A 408 7.75 -44.29 29.22
CA TRP A 408 8.89 -43.43 28.87
C TRP A 408 8.74 -42.79 27.48
N GLN A 409 8.09 -43.45 26.52
CA GLN A 409 7.89 -42.90 25.17
C GLN A 409 7.06 -41.61 25.20
N ARG A 410 6.09 -41.51 26.13
CA ARG A 410 5.33 -40.26 26.31
C ARG A 410 6.17 -39.11 26.84
N ARG A 411 7.25 -39.40 27.60
CA ARG A 411 8.13 -38.38 28.18
C ARG A 411 9.19 -37.90 27.19
N ASP A 412 9.65 -38.78 26.30
CA ASP A 412 10.70 -38.44 25.33
C ASP A 412 10.18 -37.65 24.13
N HIS A 413 8.89 -37.81 23.79
CA HIS A 413 8.24 -37.13 22.67
C HIS A 413 7.26 -36.06 23.17
N GLU A 414 7.71 -34.80 23.16
CA GLU A 414 6.97 -33.61 23.56
C GLU A 414 6.63 -32.71 22.36
N ILE A 415 5.49 -32.01 22.45
CA ILE A 415 5.11 -30.95 21.49
C ILE A 415 5.68 -29.62 21.97
N LEU A 416 6.37 -28.86 21.14
CA LEU A 416 6.90 -27.53 21.44
C LEU A 416 6.20 -26.49 20.56
N PHE A 417 5.99 -25.28 21.07
CA PHE A 417 5.40 -24.17 20.33
C PHE A 417 6.10 -22.86 20.67
N GLU A 418 6.43 -22.07 19.64
CA GLU A 418 7.00 -20.74 19.79
C GLU A 418 6.04 -19.64 19.29
N PRO A 419 5.39 -18.87 20.17
CA PRO A 419 4.32 -17.92 19.80
C PRO A 419 4.74 -16.83 18.81
N MET A 420 5.94 -16.27 18.93
CA MET A 420 6.41 -15.18 18.06
C MET A 420 6.52 -15.61 16.58
N THR A 421 7.02 -16.83 16.36
CA THR A 421 7.24 -17.38 15.01
C THR A 421 6.14 -18.32 14.54
N GLY A 422 5.19 -18.65 15.42
CA GLY A 422 4.11 -19.60 15.17
C GLY A 422 4.59 -21.03 14.88
N ARG A 423 5.82 -21.40 15.26
CA ARG A 423 6.41 -22.71 14.91
C ARG A 423 6.11 -23.78 15.95
N TRP A 424 5.70 -24.95 15.45
CA TRP A 424 5.57 -26.17 16.24
C TRP A 424 6.78 -27.08 16.00
N SER A 425 7.18 -27.84 17.02
CA SER A 425 8.19 -28.89 16.88
C SER A 425 7.87 -30.09 17.76
N ILE A 426 8.31 -31.28 17.38
CA ILE A 426 8.25 -32.50 18.20
C ILE A 426 9.68 -32.89 18.63
N THR A 427 9.89 -33.29 19.88
CA THR A 427 11.20 -33.75 20.37
C THR A 427 11.47 -35.21 20.00
N GLU A 428 12.76 -35.56 19.88
CA GLU A 428 13.21 -36.95 19.68
C GLU A 428 12.55 -37.69 18.50
N LYS A 429 12.17 -36.96 17.43
CA LYS A 429 11.46 -37.49 16.23
C LYS A 429 12.13 -38.67 15.53
N ASN A 430 13.43 -38.89 15.77
CA ASN A 430 14.20 -39.99 15.21
C ASN A 430 14.24 -41.23 16.12
N HIS A 431 13.73 -41.15 17.34
CA HIS A 431 13.85 -42.19 18.36
C HIS A 431 12.53 -42.90 18.68
N PHE A 432 11.54 -42.82 17.78
CA PHE A 432 10.40 -43.74 17.84
C PHE A 432 10.88 -45.18 17.62
N SER A 433 10.31 -46.12 18.39
CA SER A 433 10.63 -47.54 18.27
C SER A 433 10.34 -48.05 16.86
N TYR A 434 11.32 -48.70 16.22
CA TYR A 434 11.21 -49.15 14.83
C TYR A 434 10.12 -50.21 14.59
N ASP A 435 9.69 -50.90 15.64
CA ASP A 435 8.58 -51.86 15.64
C ASP A 435 7.20 -51.20 15.82
N ASN A 436 7.13 -49.88 16.03
CA ASN A 436 5.87 -49.16 16.12
C ASN A 436 5.21 -49.01 14.73
N VAL A 437 4.28 -49.92 14.44
CA VAL A 437 3.51 -49.97 13.19
C VAL A 437 2.73 -48.68 12.95
N ALA A 438 2.18 -48.05 14.00
CA ALA A 438 1.43 -46.80 13.85
C ALA A 438 2.31 -45.68 13.29
N VAL A 439 3.57 -45.61 13.74
CA VAL A 439 4.53 -44.57 13.36
C VAL A 439 5.18 -44.79 12.00
N TYR A 440 5.50 -46.03 11.63
CA TYR A 440 6.26 -46.30 10.39
C TYR A 440 5.40 -46.82 9.22
N GLU A 441 4.18 -47.29 9.46
CA GLU A 441 3.31 -47.88 8.42
C GLU A 441 1.91 -47.23 8.37
N THR A 442 1.22 -47.08 9.50
CA THR A 442 -0.17 -46.60 9.52
C THR A 442 -0.24 -45.11 9.20
N TYR A 443 0.50 -44.27 9.93
CA TYR A 443 0.49 -42.81 9.80
C TYR A 443 1.82 -42.24 9.30
N GLY A 444 2.77 -43.12 8.98
CA GLY A 444 4.07 -42.76 8.42
C GLY A 444 4.41 -43.60 7.21
N THR A 445 5.64 -43.42 6.74
CA THR A 445 6.26 -44.21 5.69
C THR A 445 7.64 -44.66 6.16
N GLN A 446 8.18 -45.71 5.54
CA GLN A 446 9.54 -46.17 5.81
C GLN A 446 10.60 -45.07 5.57
N ARG A 447 10.32 -44.12 4.68
CA ARG A 447 11.22 -42.99 4.35
C ARG A 447 10.99 -41.75 5.22
N LYS A 448 9.83 -41.63 5.86
CA LYS A 448 9.46 -40.50 6.71
C LYS A 448 8.40 -40.92 7.73
N ASN A 449 8.80 -41.00 8.99
CA ASN A 449 7.93 -41.47 10.08
C ASN A 449 6.79 -40.49 10.41
N ALA A 450 5.78 -40.98 11.13
CA ALA A 450 4.57 -40.24 11.45
C ALA A 450 4.83 -38.98 12.29
N GLY A 451 5.86 -38.95 13.15
CA GLY A 451 6.21 -37.76 13.93
C GLY A 451 6.63 -36.58 13.04
N TYR A 452 7.41 -36.84 12.00
CA TYR A 452 7.72 -35.81 11.00
C TYR A 452 6.48 -35.34 10.22
N ILE A 453 5.56 -36.25 9.91
CA ILE A 453 4.32 -35.91 9.20
C ILE A 453 3.38 -35.08 10.10
N LEU A 454 3.28 -35.41 11.38
CA LEU A 454 2.50 -34.65 12.36
C LEU A 454 3.07 -33.24 12.57
N GLU A 455 4.39 -33.11 12.67
CA GLU A 455 5.03 -31.79 12.74
C GLU A 455 4.77 -30.95 11.48
N ASP A 456 4.85 -31.57 10.30
CA ASP A 456 4.51 -30.93 9.03
C ASP A 456 3.02 -30.45 9.06
N CYS A 457 2.08 -31.27 9.56
CA CYS A 457 0.67 -30.90 9.77
C CYS A 457 0.51 -29.69 10.69
N LEU A 458 1.11 -29.72 11.88
CA LEU A 458 1.05 -28.61 12.85
C LEU A 458 1.60 -27.30 12.26
N ASN A 459 2.51 -27.40 11.28
CA ASN A 459 3.11 -26.26 10.61
C ASN A 459 2.49 -25.91 9.25
N LEU A 460 1.31 -26.44 8.91
CA LEU A 460 0.64 -26.23 7.61
C LEU A 460 1.55 -26.48 6.40
N SER A 461 2.56 -27.32 6.58
CA SER A 461 3.55 -27.63 5.56
C SER A 461 3.21 -28.99 4.97
N ALA A 462 3.15 -29.12 3.64
CA ALA A 462 2.93 -30.47 3.11
C ALA A 462 4.22 -31.27 3.18
N THR A 463 4.06 -32.54 3.53
CA THR A 463 5.19 -33.43 3.66
C THR A 463 5.89 -33.65 2.32
N VAL A 464 7.22 -33.50 2.31
CA VAL A 464 8.08 -33.80 1.14
C VAL A 464 9.18 -34.76 1.55
N VAL A 465 9.42 -35.77 0.70
CA VAL A 465 10.49 -36.74 0.81
C VAL A 465 11.52 -36.46 -0.27
N TYR A 466 12.80 -36.51 0.08
CA TYR A 466 13.90 -36.25 -0.82
C TYR A 466 14.88 -37.41 -0.79
N ASP A 467 15.45 -37.71 -1.95
CA ASP A 467 16.58 -38.63 -2.10
C ASP A 467 17.87 -37.84 -2.24
N THR A 468 18.98 -38.45 -1.85
CA THR A 468 20.33 -37.89 -1.99
C THR A 468 21.21 -38.87 -2.73
N ASP A 469 21.97 -38.40 -3.71
CA ASP A 469 23.16 -39.14 -4.13
C ASP A 469 24.23 -38.97 -3.05
N GLY A 470 25.14 -39.93 -2.90
CA GLY A 470 26.20 -39.86 -1.88
C GLY A 470 27.17 -38.66 -2.02
N HIS A 471 26.93 -37.76 -2.98
CA HIS A 471 27.69 -36.55 -3.25
C HIS A 471 27.00 -35.28 -2.75
N GLY A 472 25.85 -35.41 -2.07
CA GLY A 472 25.13 -34.31 -1.44
C GLY A 472 24.11 -33.63 -2.35
N ASN A 473 23.92 -34.09 -3.59
CA ASN A 473 22.82 -33.59 -4.43
C ASN A 473 21.51 -34.21 -3.94
N ARG A 474 20.48 -33.38 -3.81
CA ARG A 474 19.19 -33.77 -3.26
C ARG A 474 18.07 -33.49 -4.27
N TRP A 475 17.27 -34.49 -4.60
CA TRP A 475 16.09 -34.33 -5.45
C TRP A 475 14.82 -34.85 -4.76
N LYS A 476 13.67 -34.33 -5.19
CA LYS A 476 12.37 -34.71 -4.62
C LYS A 476 11.99 -36.11 -5.09
N ASN A 477 11.65 -37.00 -4.16
CA ASN A 477 11.09 -38.30 -4.48
C ASN A 477 9.57 -38.16 -4.63
N GLU A 478 9.06 -38.13 -5.86
CA GLU A 478 7.64 -37.86 -6.11
C GLU A 478 6.72 -38.94 -5.55
N LYS A 479 7.09 -40.22 -5.69
CA LYS A 479 6.27 -41.35 -5.24
C LYS A 479 6.15 -41.39 -3.71
N GLU A 480 7.28 -41.33 -3.02
CA GLU A 480 7.30 -41.35 -1.55
C GLU A 480 6.67 -40.08 -0.97
N THR A 481 6.84 -38.93 -1.65
CA THR A 481 6.16 -37.69 -1.27
C THR A 481 4.64 -37.84 -1.36
N GLN A 482 4.11 -38.44 -2.44
CA GLN A 482 2.67 -38.67 -2.58
C GLN A 482 2.14 -39.58 -1.47
N LEU A 483 2.84 -40.68 -1.17
CA LEU A 483 2.47 -41.59 -0.08
C LEU A 483 2.45 -40.88 1.28
N ALA A 484 3.50 -40.11 1.58
CA ALA A 484 3.57 -39.36 2.84
C ALA A 484 2.48 -38.29 2.93
N GLN A 485 2.11 -37.65 1.82
CA GLN A 485 0.97 -36.71 1.78
C GLN A 485 -0.38 -37.40 1.97
N MET A 486 -0.56 -38.63 1.47
CA MET A 486 -1.76 -39.41 1.78
C MET A 486 -1.86 -39.70 3.28
N LYS A 487 -0.75 -40.09 3.92
CA LYS A 487 -0.67 -40.27 5.38
C LYS A 487 -0.94 -38.99 6.15
N GLN A 488 -0.49 -37.87 5.63
CA GLN A 488 -0.79 -36.54 6.17
C GLN A 488 -2.31 -36.27 6.20
N GLU A 489 -3.02 -36.55 5.11
CA GLU A 489 -4.48 -36.39 5.03
C GLU A 489 -5.24 -37.38 5.93
N GLU A 490 -4.76 -38.62 6.06
CA GLU A 490 -5.30 -39.59 7.02
C GLU A 490 -5.18 -39.07 8.47
N MET A 491 -4.03 -38.49 8.83
CA MET A 491 -3.80 -37.92 10.16
C MET A 491 -4.68 -36.70 10.45
N LYS A 492 -4.88 -35.81 9.46
CA LYS A 492 -5.81 -34.67 9.61
C LYS A 492 -7.24 -35.13 9.86
N ARG A 493 -7.70 -36.20 9.20
CA ARG A 493 -9.03 -36.80 9.43
C ARG A 493 -9.12 -37.44 10.81
N ALA A 494 -8.11 -38.21 11.20
CA ALA A 494 -8.04 -38.83 12.51
C ALA A 494 -8.13 -37.79 13.64
N PHE A 495 -7.50 -36.62 13.49
CA PHE A 495 -7.61 -35.52 14.45
C PHE A 495 -9.03 -34.96 14.56
N ALA A 496 -9.70 -34.74 13.42
CA ALA A 496 -11.07 -34.25 13.41
C ALA A 496 -12.04 -35.23 14.10
N ASP A 497 -11.90 -36.53 13.81
CA ASP A 497 -12.70 -37.58 14.45
C ASP A 497 -12.37 -37.70 15.95
N TRP A 498 -11.10 -37.56 16.31
CA TRP A 498 -10.63 -37.63 17.69
C TRP A 498 -11.22 -36.51 18.56
N ILE A 499 -11.33 -35.28 18.03
CA ILE A 499 -12.01 -34.17 18.71
C ILE A 499 -13.47 -34.52 18.97
N LEU A 500 -14.15 -35.15 18.02
CA LEU A 500 -15.56 -35.53 18.16
C LEU A 500 -15.74 -36.71 19.12
N LYS A 501 -14.74 -37.54 19.37
CA LYS A 501 -14.91 -38.74 20.21
C LYS A 501 -15.18 -38.40 21.69
N ASP A 502 -14.64 -37.29 22.19
CA ASP A 502 -14.69 -36.88 23.59
C ASP A 502 -15.63 -35.66 23.78
N PRO A 503 -16.76 -35.81 24.49
CA PRO A 503 -17.72 -34.71 24.69
C PRO A 503 -17.15 -33.50 25.45
N ASP A 504 -16.30 -33.72 26.46
CA ASP A 504 -15.78 -32.66 27.31
C ASP A 504 -14.75 -31.82 26.55
N ARG A 505 -13.87 -32.50 25.81
CA ARG A 505 -12.91 -31.85 24.90
C ARG A 505 -13.61 -31.05 23.82
N ARG A 506 -14.63 -31.62 23.19
CA ARG A 506 -15.41 -30.94 22.16
C ARG A 506 -16.06 -29.67 22.72
N LYS A 507 -16.62 -29.76 23.93
CA LYS A 507 -17.22 -28.61 24.62
C LYS A 507 -16.18 -27.53 24.95
N ASP A 508 -15.05 -27.88 25.57
CA ASP A 508 -13.97 -26.92 25.88
C ASP A 508 -13.47 -26.18 24.64
N LEU A 509 -13.28 -26.89 23.52
CA LEU A 509 -12.86 -26.29 22.26
C LEU A 509 -13.94 -25.38 21.65
N THR A 510 -15.21 -25.79 21.70
CA THR A 510 -16.35 -25.02 21.19
C THR A 510 -16.56 -23.74 21.99
N ASP A 511 -16.50 -23.82 23.32
CA ASP A 511 -16.63 -22.67 24.22
C ASP A 511 -15.45 -21.71 24.03
N THR A 512 -14.23 -22.25 23.91
CA THR A 512 -13.03 -21.44 23.62
C THR A 512 -13.15 -20.73 22.27
N TYR A 513 -13.60 -21.42 21.23
CA TYR A 513 -13.78 -20.83 19.90
C TYR A 513 -14.81 -19.71 19.92
N ASN A 514 -15.96 -19.92 20.57
CA ASN A 514 -17.00 -18.91 20.70
C ASN A 514 -16.53 -17.68 21.47
N ARG A 515 -15.74 -17.86 22.54
CA ARG A 515 -15.18 -16.76 23.32
C ARG A 515 -14.15 -15.94 22.55
N LEU A 516 -13.37 -16.57 21.68
CA LEU A 516 -12.34 -15.88 20.90
C LEU A 516 -12.91 -15.21 19.64
N PHE A 517 -13.75 -15.91 18.88
CA PHE A 517 -14.11 -15.49 17.52
C PHE A 517 -15.60 -15.20 17.30
N ASN A 518 -16.48 -15.59 18.23
CA ASN A 518 -17.91 -15.29 18.22
C ASN A 518 -18.31 -14.36 19.37
N SER A 519 -17.59 -13.25 19.46
CA SER A 519 -17.72 -12.24 20.51
C SER A 519 -18.01 -10.86 19.95
N THR A 520 -17.76 -10.65 18.66
CA THR A 520 -17.94 -9.37 17.99
C THR A 520 -19.37 -9.20 17.49
N ARG A 521 -19.98 -8.07 17.85
CA ARG A 521 -21.21 -7.56 17.23
C ARG A 521 -20.90 -6.34 16.37
N GLU A 522 -21.36 -6.34 15.12
CA GLU A 522 -21.15 -5.22 14.19
C GLU A 522 -21.84 -3.94 14.69
N ARG A 523 -21.13 -2.81 14.58
CA ARG A 523 -21.72 -1.49 14.81
C ARG A 523 -22.43 -1.00 13.56
N THR A 524 -23.63 -0.45 13.73
CA THR A 524 -24.39 0.17 12.65
C THR A 524 -24.12 1.67 12.59
N PHE A 525 -23.86 2.20 11.39
CA PHE A 525 -23.68 3.63 11.15
C PHE A 525 -24.73 4.09 10.14
N ASP A 526 -25.56 5.07 10.49
CA ASP A 526 -26.54 5.65 9.56
C ASP A 526 -26.07 6.99 8.97
N GLY A 527 -25.35 7.81 9.75
CA GLY A 527 -24.92 9.16 9.37
C GLY A 527 -26.05 10.15 9.04
N SER A 528 -27.31 9.81 9.31
CA SER A 528 -28.49 10.64 9.04
C SER A 528 -28.43 12.00 9.73
N TYR A 529 -27.81 12.08 10.91
CA TYR A 529 -27.55 13.34 11.64
C TYR A 529 -26.67 14.33 10.85
N LEU A 530 -25.92 13.86 9.86
CA LEU A 530 -25.05 14.67 8.99
C LEU A 530 -25.77 15.22 7.75
N LYS A 531 -26.92 14.64 7.35
CA LYS A 531 -27.56 14.88 6.03
C LYS A 531 -27.73 16.36 5.68
N ASP A 532 -28.18 17.16 6.65
CA ASP A 532 -28.43 18.59 6.48
C ASP A 532 -27.41 19.46 7.23
N HIS A 533 -26.37 18.84 7.82
CA HIS A 533 -25.49 19.44 8.81
C HIS A 533 -24.01 19.13 8.52
N LEU A 534 -23.58 19.38 7.28
CA LEU A 534 -22.17 19.43 6.89
C LEU A 534 -21.82 20.89 6.56
N PRO A 535 -21.30 21.68 7.53
CA PRO A 535 -20.97 23.08 7.31
C PRO A 535 -19.96 23.26 6.19
N GLY A 536 -20.11 24.31 5.37
CA GLY A 536 -19.21 24.57 4.25
C GLY A 536 -19.42 23.68 3.01
N ILE A 537 -20.28 22.65 3.08
CA ILE A 537 -20.59 21.80 1.92
C ILE A 537 -21.38 22.57 0.86
N ASN A 538 -21.16 22.23 -0.40
CA ASN A 538 -21.95 22.70 -1.52
C ASN A 538 -23.36 22.08 -1.51
N ARG A 539 -24.39 22.89 -1.22
CA ARG A 539 -25.81 22.50 -1.11
C ARG A 539 -26.43 21.92 -2.38
N SER A 540 -25.84 22.17 -3.55
CA SER A 540 -26.29 21.54 -4.79
C SER A 540 -25.99 20.04 -4.83
N ILE A 541 -25.09 19.56 -3.97
CA ILE A 541 -24.66 18.18 -3.89
C ILE A 541 -25.20 17.58 -2.59
N GLN A 542 -26.06 16.58 -2.71
CA GLN A 542 -26.54 15.79 -1.57
C GLN A 542 -25.83 14.43 -1.54
N LEU A 543 -25.20 14.13 -0.41
CA LEU A 543 -24.61 12.82 -0.17
C LEU A 543 -25.72 11.77 0.01
N ARG A 544 -25.49 10.58 -0.56
CA ARG A 544 -26.41 9.44 -0.44
C ARG A 544 -26.32 8.84 0.96
N PRO A 545 -27.36 8.09 1.41
CA PRO A 545 -27.37 7.49 2.75
C PRO A 545 -26.13 6.64 3.06
N HIS A 546 -25.64 5.84 2.12
CA HIS A 546 -24.44 5.02 2.33
C HIS A 546 -23.16 5.86 2.46
N GLN A 547 -23.11 7.03 1.82
CA GLN A 547 -21.98 7.94 1.93
C GLN A 547 -21.98 8.62 3.30
N LEU A 548 -23.14 9.04 3.78
CA LEU A 548 -23.30 9.59 5.14
C LEU A 548 -22.93 8.55 6.21
N ALA A 549 -23.36 7.30 6.03
CA ALA A 549 -22.98 6.19 6.90
C ALA A 549 -21.45 5.99 6.95
N ALA A 550 -20.77 6.05 5.80
CA ALA A 550 -19.30 5.95 5.74
C ALA A 550 -18.58 7.13 6.37
N VAL A 551 -19.12 8.36 6.22
CA VAL A 551 -18.61 9.54 6.92
C VAL A 551 -18.74 9.35 8.42
N SER A 552 -19.93 8.98 8.90
CA SER A 552 -20.18 8.72 10.32
C SER A 552 -19.27 7.62 10.88
N ARG A 553 -19.09 6.51 10.16
CA ARG A 553 -18.14 5.46 10.53
C ARG A 553 -16.72 6.01 10.67
N THR A 554 -16.25 6.78 9.69
CA THR A 554 -14.90 7.35 9.70
C THR A 554 -14.65 8.28 10.89
N LEU A 555 -15.70 8.96 11.38
CA LEU A 555 -15.62 9.88 12.51
C LEU A 555 -15.68 9.17 13.86
N LEU A 556 -16.54 8.14 13.97
CA LEU A 556 -16.90 7.49 15.23
C LEU A 556 -16.14 6.19 15.51
N SER A 557 -15.43 5.65 14.51
CA SER A 557 -14.57 4.47 14.64
C SER A 557 -13.09 4.85 14.69
N GLY A 558 -12.24 3.83 14.82
CA GLY A 558 -10.81 3.96 14.55
C GLY A 558 -10.51 4.08 13.06
N ASN A 559 -9.32 3.62 12.70
CA ASN A 559 -8.91 3.43 11.32
C ASN A 559 -9.99 2.69 10.53
N THR A 560 -10.16 3.03 9.26
CA THR A 560 -11.30 2.54 8.47
C THR A 560 -10.86 2.12 7.07
N LEU A 561 -11.40 1.00 6.58
CA LEU A 561 -11.30 0.55 5.19
C LEU A 561 -12.64 0.75 4.48
N LEU A 562 -12.73 1.76 3.62
CA LEU A 562 -13.85 2.00 2.71
C LEU A 562 -13.73 1.09 1.48
N ALA A 563 -14.25 -0.13 1.61
CA ALA A 563 -14.26 -1.17 0.59
C ALA A 563 -15.49 -1.07 -0.33
N HIS A 564 -15.75 0.12 -0.85
CA HIS A 564 -16.94 0.41 -1.67
C HIS A 564 -16.67 0.19 -3.16
N ALA A 565 -17.67 -0.32 -3.89
CA ALA A 565 -17.61 -0.52 -5.33
C ALA A 565 -17.17 0.73 -6.11
N VAL A 566 -16.64 0.53 -7.32
CA VAL A 566 -16.29 1.65 -8.22
C VAL A 566 -17.57 2.40 -8.58
N GLY A 567 -17.55 3.73 -8.51
CA GLY A 567 -18.72 4.57 -8.72
C GLY A 567 -19.62 4.77 -7.49
N ALA A 568 -19.32 4.16 -6.34
CA ALA A 568 -20.06 4.37 -5.10
C ALA A 568 -19.95 5.80 -4.52
N GLY A 569 -18.98 6.60 -4.99
CA GLY A 569 -18.76 7.97 -4.50
C GLY A 569 -17.73 8.11 -3.38
N LYS A 570 -16.74 7.21 -3.31
CA LYS A 570 -15.64 7.19 -2.32
C LYS A 570 -14.90 8.52 -2.16
N THR A 571 -14.70 9.25 -3.26
CA THR A 571 -14.04 10.56 -3.24
C THR A 571 -14.76 11.54 -2.33
N PHE A 572 -16.08 11.67 -2.46
CA PHE A 572 -16.88 12.55 -1.60
C PHE A 572 -17.00 12.04 -0.16
N GLU A 573 -17.03 10.71 0.04
CA GLU A 573 -16.97 10.12 1.39
C GLU A 573 -15.69 10.57 2.12
N MET A 574 -14.53 10.44 1.48
CA MET A 574 -13.24 10.79 2.10
C MET A 574 -13.10 12.31 2.32
N ILE A 575 -13.54 13.14 1.37
CA ILE A 575 -13.49 14.61 1.50
C ILE A 575 -14.38 15.07 2.65
N ALA A 576 -15.65 14.62 2.69
CA ALA A 576 -16.59 14.98 3.75
C ALA A 576 -16.10 14.53 5.13
N SER A 577 -15.56 13.30 5.23
CA SER A 577 -14.94 12.81 6.47
C SER A 577 -13.78 13.67 6.94
N ALA A 578 -12.93 14.16 6.04
CA ALA A 578 -11.78 14.98 6.42
C ALA A 578 -12.20 16.36 6.94
N MET A 579 -13.11 17.04 6.24
CA MET A 579 -13.60 18.36 6.65
C MET A 579 -14.36 18.29 7.97
N GLU A 580 -15.20 17.27 8.12
CA GLU A 580 -15.97 17.08 9.35
C GLU A 580 -15.08 16.67 10.52
N ALA A 581 -14.07 15.82 10.29
CA ALA A 581 -13.07 15.50 11.31
C ALA A 581 -12.30 16.74 11.76
N LYS A 582 -11.92 17.64 10.84
CA LYS A 582 -11.22 18.89 11.19
C LYS A 582 -12.13 19.82 11.99
N ARG A 583 -13.39 19.98 11.59
CA ARG A 583 -14.38 20.80 12.30
C ARG A 583 -14.61 20.31 13.73
N LEU A 584 -14.67 19.00 13.92
CA LEU A 584 -14.82 18.35 15.24
C LEU A 584 -13.53 18.35 16.08
N GLY A 585 -12.41 18.88 15.57
CA GLY A 585 -11.12 18.84 16.25
C GLY A 585 -10.48 17.45 16.32
N LEU A 586 -10.98 16.47 15.55
CA LEU A 586 -10.45 15.11 15.48
C LEU A 586 -9.21 14.99 14.58
N CYS A 587 -8.91 16.03 13.79
CA CYS A 587 -7.64 16.17 13.08
C CYS A 587 -7.30 17.64 12.83
N HIS A 588 -6.02 17.94 12.72
CA HIS A 588 -5.53 19.26 12.33
C HIS A 588 -5.22 19.34 10.84
N LYS A 589 -4.58 18.31 10.26
CA LYS A 589 -4.08 18.36 8.88
C LYS A 589 -4.18 17.01 8.20
N SER A 590 -5.05 16.93 7.20
CA SER A 590 -5.26 15.71 6.41
C SER A 590 -4.32 15.63 5.20
N MET A 591 -3.86 14.43 4.86
CA MET A 591 -3.17 14.12 3.61
C MET A 591 -3.93 13.07 2.81
N PHE A 592 -4.15 13.33 1.53
CA PHE A 592 -4.79 12.45 0.55
C PHE A 592 -3.75 11.91 -0.42
N VAL A 593 -3.52 10.60 -0.40
CA VAL A 593 -2.62 9.89 -1.30
C VAL A 593 -3.44 9.18 -2.36
N VAL A 594 -3.33 9.65 -3.60
CA VAL A 594 -4.22 9.24 -4.71
C VAL A 594 -3.43 8.78 -5.94
N PRO A 595 -4.05 8.11 -6.92
CA PRO A 595 -3.40 7.83 -8.20
C PRO A 595 -2.85 9.09 -8.86
N ASN A 596 -1.59 9.05 -9.33
CA ASN A 596 -0.86 10.22 -9.83
C ASN A 596 -1.60 11.04 -10.92
N HIS A 597 -2.42 10.37 -11.74
CA HIS A 597 -3.16 11.00 -12.83
C HIS A 597 -4.48 11.65 -12.36
N LEU A 598 -4.91 11.40 -11.12
CA LEU A 598 -6.14 11.91 -10.53
C LEU A 598 -5.90 13.08 -9.56
N VAL A 599 -4.65 13.45 -9.24
CA VAL A 599 -4.34 14.49 -8.24
C VAL A 599 -5.05 15.82 -8.52
N GLU A 600 -5.00 16.31 -9.76
CA GLU A 600 -5.68 17.54 -10.16
C GLU A 600 -7.21 17.40 -10.12
N GLN A 601 -7.74 16.22 -10.47
CA GLN A 601 -9.17 15.95 -10.40
C GLN A 601 -9.65 15.97 -8.94
N TRP A 602 -8.90 15.34 -8.02
CA TRP A 602 -9.20 15.37 -6.60
C TRP A 602 -9.21 16.80 -6.04
N GLY A 603 -8.28 17.66 -6.45
CA GLY A 603 -8.30 19.08 -6.07
C GLY A 603 -9.59 19.80 -6.51
N LYS A 604 -10.05 19.52 -7.73
CA LYS A 604 -11.33 20.05 -8.23
C LYS A 604 -12.53 19.48 -7.48
N ASP A 605 -12.58 18.17 -7.27
CA ASP A 605 -13.67 17.49 -6.56
C ASP A 605 -13.76 17.95 -5.09
N PHE A 606 -12.62 18.23 -4.46
CA PHE A 606 -12.55 18.79 -3.10
C PHE A 606 -13.19 20.17 -3.03
N LEU A 607 -12.79 21.11 -3.89
CA LEU A 607 -13.34 22.46 -3.90
C LEU A 607 -14.76 22.54 -4.48
N LEU A 608 -15.16 21.56 -5.30
CA LEU A 608 -16.54 21.41 -5.74
C LEU A 608 -17.45 21.07 -4.55
N LEU A 609 -16.99 20.17 -3.67
CA LEU A 609 -17.75 19.75 -2.49
C LEU A 609 -17.63 20.77 -1.34
N TYR A 610 -16.45 21.34 -1.11
CA TYR A 610 -16.17 22.34 -0.07
C TYR A 610 -15.43 23.55 -0.67
N PRO A 611 -16.15 24.53 -1.23
CA PRO A 611 -15.52 25.69 -1.89
C PRO A 611 -14.63 26.55 -0.99
N GLY A 612 -14.92 26.62 0.32
CA GLY A 612 -14.11 27.41 1.25
C GLY A 612 -12.84 26.73 1.76
N ALA A 613 -12.59 25.46 1.39
CA ALA A 613 -11.48 24.70 1.95
C ALA A 613 -10.10 25.24 1.48
N ASN A 614 -9.15 25.32 2.40
CA ASN A 614 -7.76 25.65 2.14
C ASN A 614 -6.95 24.38 1.86
N ILE A 615 -6.77 24.05 0.58
CA ILE A 615 -6.08 22.81 0.17
C ILE A 615 -4.76 23.08 -0.54
N LEU A 616 -3.81 22.14 -0.38
CA LEU A 616 -2.56 22.12 -1.14
C LEU A 616 -2.54 20.94 -2.09
N VAL A 617 -2.54 21.21 -3.40
CA VAL A 617 -2.53 20.17 -4.44
C VAL A 617 -1.13 20.06 -5.05
N ALA A 618 -0.56 18.85 -5.05
CA ALA A 618 0.74 18.60 -5.67
C ALA A 618 0.63 18.63 -7.21
N ASP A 619 1.52 19.37 -7.87
CA ASP A 619 1.64 19.36 -9.33
C ASP A 619 2.84 18.48 -9.79
N LYS A 620 2.90 18.18 -11.09
CA LYS A 620 3.97 17.33 -11.66
C LYS A 620 5.38 17.94 -11.56
N LYS A 621 5.50 19.26 -11.52
CA LYS A 621 6.77 20.01 -11.40
C LYS A 621 7.20 20.19 -9.94
N THR A 622 6.29 20.11 -8.98
CA THR A 622 6.58 20.36 -7.55
C THR A 622 7.50 19.29 -6.94
N PHE A 623 7.51 18.06 -7.48
CA PHE A 623 8.37 16.96 -7.00
C PHE A 623 9.65 16.72 -7.83
N ALA A 624 9.98 17.63 -8.76
CA ALA A 624 11.31 17.68 -9.34
C ALA A 624 12.37 17.88 -8.23
N LYS A 625 13.58 17.35 -8.43
CA LYS A 625 14.63 17.29 -7.38
C LYS A 625 14.88 18.62 -6.66
N ASN A 626 14.84 19.74 -7.40
CA ASN A 626 15.09 21.07 -6.85
C ASN A 626 13.86 21.69 -6.12
N ASN A 627 12.65 21.19 -6.38
CA ASN A 627 11.40 21.77 -5.88
C ASN A 627 10.78 20.97 -4.73
N ARG A 628 11.16 19.70 -4.55
CA ARG A 628 10.58 18.82 -3.53
C ARG A 628 10.76 19.37 -2.11
N LYS A 629 11.95 19.90 -1.79
CA LYS A 629 12.23 20.51 -0.49
C LYS A 629 11.29 21.68 -0.20
N LYS A 630 11.09 22.55 -1.19
CA LYS A 630 10.15 23.66 -1.10
C LYS A 630 8.77 23.12 -0.80
N PHE A 631 8.26 22.16 -1.59
CA PHE A 631 6.93 21.57 -1.39
C PHE A 631 6.71 21.01 0.02
N THR A 632 7.63 20.19 0.53
CA THR A 632 7.51 19.63 1.88
C THR A 632 7.60 20.69 2.97
N ALA A 633 8.36 21.77 2.74
CA ALA A 633 8.36 22.92 3.64
C ALA A 633 7.03 23.66 3.62
N ARG A 634 6.38 23.79 2.44
CA ARG A 634 5.03 24.37 2.33
C ARG A 634 4.05 23.58 3.20
N ILE A 635 4.06 22.25 3.08
CA ILE A 635 3.19 21.37 3.87
C ILE A 635 3.41 21.61 5.37
N ALA A 636 4.67 21.61 5.81
CA ALA A 636 5.00 21.73 7.23
C ALA A 636 4.58 23.09 7.82
N ALA A 637 4.85 24.19 7.10
CA ALA A 637 4.59 25.54 7.57
C ALA A 637 3.12 26.00 7.43
N GLY A 638 2.39 25.48 6.44
CA GLY A 638 1.02 25.91 6.17
C GLY A 638 -0.06 25.20 7.01
N ASP A 639 -1.09 25.95 7.39
CA ASP A 639 -2.33 25.43 7.96
C ASP A 639 -3.33 25.10 6.83
N TYR A 640 -3.21 23.90 6.30
CA TYR A 640 -4.11 23.38 5.27
C TYR A 640 -5.18 22.49 5.87
N ASP A 641 -6.39 22.53 5.30
CA ASP A 641 -7.44 21.55 5.57
C ASP A 641 -7.05 20.18 5.02
N ALA A 642 -6.46 20.17 3.82
CA ALA A 642 -6.00 18.96 3.17
C ALA A 642 -4.79 19.18 2.24
N VAL A 643 -3.91 18.18 2.18
CA VAL A 643 -2.81 18.08 1.22
C VAL A 643 -3.07 16.92 0.28
N ILE A 644 -3.14 17.15 -1.03
CA ILE A 644 -3.42 16.13 -2.04
C ILE A 644 -2.15 15.81 -2.82
N ILE A 645 -1.74 14.54 -2.79
CA ILE A 645 -0.46 14.06 -3.34
C ILE A 645 -0.63 12.74 -4.10
N GLY A 646 0.15 12.54 -5.16
CA GLY A 646 0.18 11.28 -5.89
C GLY A 646 0.95 10.18 -5.16
N HIS A 647 0.60 8.90 -5.36
CA HIS A 647 1.31 7.75 -4.78
C HIS A 647 2.83 7.82 -4.92
N SER A 648 3.35 8.15 -6.12
CA SER A 648 4.81 8.18 -6.31
C SER A 648 5.48 9.36 -5.61
N GLN A 649 4.75 10.46 -5.42
CA GLN A 649 5.24 11.64 -4.71
C GLN A 649 5.25 11.38 -3.20
N PHE A 650 4.25 10.67 -2.68
CA PHE A 650 4.21 10.24 -1.28
C PHE A 650 5.38 9.32 -0.91
N GLU A 651 5.76 8.39 -1.81
CA GLU A 651 6.95 7.52 -1.65
C GLU A 651 8.28 8.30 -1.61
N MET A 652 8.28 9.56 -2.08
CA MET A 652 9.47 10.43 -2.06
C MET A 652 9.63 11.23 -0.76
N ILE A 653 8.68 11.13 0.17
CA ILE A 653 8.73 11.75 1.50
C ILE A 653 9.11 10.64 2.50
N PRO A 654 10.37 10.55 2.93
CA PRO A 654 10.80 9.48 3.82
C PRO A 654 10.42 9.75 5.28
N MET A 655 10.40 8.69 6.10
CA MET A 655 10.50 8.81 7.57
C MET A 655 11.94 9.13 7.98
N SER A 656 12.17 9.72 9.15
CA SER A 656 13.52 9.82 9.71
C SER A 656 14.20 8.47 9.97
N LYS A 657 15.54 8.46 10.05
CA LYS A 657 16.30 7.25 10.41
C LYS A 657 15.96 6.80 11.83
N GLU A 658 15.69 7.74 12.71
CA GLU A 658 15.28 7.51 14.10
C GLU A 658 13.97 6.72 14.15
N VAL A 659 12.91 7.19 13.48
CA VAL A 659 11.61 6.48 13.46
C VAL A 659 11.69 5.16 12.70
N GLN A 660 12.47 5.09 11.62
CA GLN A 660 12.73 3.83 10.92
C GLN A 660 13.41 2.81 11.85
N THR A 661 14.36 3.25 12.67
CA THR A 661 15.07 2.39 13.63
C THR A 661 14.15 1.93 14.74
N GLU A 662 13.35 2.84 15.30
CA GLU A 662 12.35 2.53 16.34
C GLU A 662 11.35 1.47 15.86
N TYR A 663 10.86 1.58 14.62
CA TYR A 663 9.93 0.60 14.04
C TYR A 663 10.48 -0.84 14.07
N PHE A 664 11.75 -1.04 13.69
CA PHE A 664 12.37 -2.37 13.73
C PHE A 664 12.79 -2.79 15.14
N ASN A 665 13.28 -1.84 15.95
CA ASN A 665 13.72 -2.14 17.31
C ASN A 665 12.56 -2.62 18.17
N ARG A 666 11.35 -2.09 18.01
CA ARG A 666 10.17 -2.61 18.74
C ARG A 666 9.97 -4.12 18.56
N GLU A 667 10.08 -4.60 17.33
CA GLU A 667 9.94 -6.04 17.02
C GLU A 667 11.15 -6.85 17.52
N ILE A 668 12.36 -6.27 17.43
CA ILE A 668 13.59 -6.91 17.90
C ILE A 668 13.60 -7.03 19.43
N ASP A 669 13.27 -5.96 20.13
CA ASP A 669 13.26 -5.86 21.59
C ASP A 669 12.22 -6.83 22.16
N SER A 670 11.01 -6.87 21.58
CA SER A 670 9.99 -7.85 21.96
C SER A 670 10.45 -9.29 21.77
N ALA A 671 11.16 -9.60 20.67
CA ALA A 671 11.74 -10.92 20.45
C ALA A 671 12.92 -11.23 21.39
N MET A 672 13.70 -10.21 21.80
CA MET A 672 14.79 -10.34 22.77
C MET A 672 14.26 -10.59 24.17
N GLU A 673 13.20 -9.90 24.59
CA GLU A 673 12.50 -10.12 25.85
C GLU A 673 11.92 -11.54 25.92
N ALA A 674 11.23 -11.99 24.86
CA ALA A 674 10.74 -13.36 24.76
C ALA A 674 11.88 -14.39 24.85
N MET A 675 13.06 -14.07 24.30
CA MET A 675 14.22 -14.95 24.36
C MET A 675 14.82 -15.02 25.77
N GLU A 676 14.83 -13.91 26.51
CA GLU A 676 15.33 -13.87 27.90
C GLU A 676 14.36 -14.57 28.87
N GLN A 677 13.06 -14.37 28.69
CA GLN A 677 12.02 -15.13 29.39
C GLN A 677 12.19 -16.63 29.13
N ALA A 678 12.37 -17.04 27.87
CA ALA A 678 12.57 -18.44 27.52
C ALA A 678 13.81 -19.09 28.19
N LYS A 679 14.89 -18.32 28.42
CA LYS A 679 16.07 -18.82 29.14
C LYS A 679 15.76 -19.12 30.62
N SER A 680 14.85 -18.36 31.22
CA SER A 680 14.49 -18.43 32.64
C SER A 680 13.33 -19.39 32.91
N ASP A 681 12.27 -19.32 32.11
CA ASP A 681 10.98 -19.96 32.37
C ASP A 681 10.94 -21.43 31.93
N TYR A 682 11.68 -21.79 30.88
CA TYR A 682 11.70 -23.18 30.42
C TYR A 682 12.70 -24.01 31.20
N SER A 683 12.20 -24.86 32.08
CA SER A 683 12.98 -25.89 32.77
C SER A 683 13.52 -26.97 31.81
N ASP A 684 12.78 -27.26 30.73
CA ASP A 684 13.18 -28.22 29.71
C ASP A 684 14.23 -27.64 28.74
N ALA A 685 15.37 -28.32 28.61
CA ALA A 685 16.50 -27.88 27.79
C ALA A 685 16.23 -27.94 26.28
N SER A 686 15.30 -28.80 25.83
CA SER A 686 14.95 -28.94 24.41
C SER A 686 14.00 -27.84 23.99
N GLN A 687 12.99 -27.52 24.81
CA GLN A 687 12.10 -26.37 24.63
C GLN A 687 12.88 -25.05 24.61
N ARG A 688 13.77 -24.86 25.59
CA ARG A 688 14.63 -23.68 25.66
C ARG A 688 15.47 -23.48 24.39
N ARG A 689 16.16 -24.54 23.93
CA ARG A 689 17.01 -24.47 22.73
C ARG A 689 16.22 -24.17 21.47
N PHE A 690 15.06 -24.79 21.30
CA PHE A 690 14.18 -24.57 20.16
C PHE A 690 13.69 -23.11 20.08
N THR A 691 13.13 -22.59 21.17
CA THR A 691 12.63 -21.21 21.24
C THR A 691 13.74 -20.21 20.95
N ILE A 692 14.90 -20.34 21.61
CA ILE A 692 16.04 -19.43 21.40
C ILE A 692 16.48 -19.42 19.93
N GLN A 693 16.56 -20.59 19.29
CA GLN A 693 16.95 -20.68 17.89
C GLN A 693 15.96 -19.94 16.96
N GLN A 694 14.66 -20.10 17.18
CA GLN A 694 13.64 -19.43 16.37
C GLN A 694 13.69 -17.90 16.53
N LEU A 695 13.80 -17.41 17.77
CA LEU A 695 13.88 -15.99 18.06
C LEU A 695 15.17 -15.36 17.50
N GLN A 696 16.31 -16.06 17.58
CA GLN A 696 17.57 -15.60 16.97
C GLN A 696 17.46 -15.43 15.45
N MET A 697 16.79 -16.36 14.75
CA MET A 697 16.57 -16.24 13.30
C MET A 697 15.68 -15.04 12.96
N PHE A 698 14.63 -14.81 13.75
CA PHE A 698 13.74 -13.67 13.59
C PHE A 698 14.48 -12.34 13.80
N ILE A 699 15.22 -12.21 14.91
CA ILE A 699 16.04 -11.03 15.23
C ILE A 699 17.03 -10.76 14.10
N LYS A 700 17.79 -11.77 13.64
CA LYS A 700 18.75 -11.62 12.55
C LYS A 700 18.09 -11.14 11.26
N SER A 701 16.89 -11.65 10.95
CA SER A 701 16.11 -11.21 9.79
C SER A 701 15.72 -9.73 9.89
N MET A 702 15.24 -9.29 11.06
CA MET A 702 14.89 -7.87 11.30
C MET A 702 16.13 -6.96 11.26
N GLN A 703 17.23 -7.34 11.90
CA GLN A 703 18.49 -6.60 11.86
C GLN A 703 19.04 -6.45 10.44
N THR A 704 18.98 -7.50 9.62
CA THR A 704 19.41 -7.45 8.21
C THR A 704 18.62 -6.41 7.42
N ARG A 705 17.31 -6.28 7.71
CA ARG A 705 16.43 -5.30 7.05
C ARG A 705 16.72 -3.89 7.52
N LEU A 706 16.87 -3.70 8.83
CA LEU A 706 17.25 -2.42 9.42
C LEU A 706 18.58 -1.92 8.82
N ASN A 707 19.62 -2.76 8.79
CA ASN A 707 20.92 -2.41 8.21
C ASN A 707 20.78 -2.03 6.73
N LYS A 708 20.02 -2.78 5.93
CA LYS A 708 19.77 -2.46 4.52
C LYS A 708 19.10 -1.09 4.31
N ILE A 709 18.36 -0.59 5.30
CA ILE A 709 17.73 0.72 5.27
C ILE A 709 18.72 1.80 5.73
N LEU A 710 19.45 1.55 6.81
CA LEU A 710 20.47 2.46 7.34
C LEU A 710 21.63 2.71 6.35
N ASP A 711 22.02 1.67 5.62
CA ASP A 711 23.09 1.68 4.60
C ASP A 711 22.69 2.45 3.33
N LYS A 712 21.39 2.69 3.11
CA LYS A 712 20.97 3.60 2.05
C LYS A 712 21.30 5.02 2.50
N GLY A 713 22.29 5.63 1.84
CA GLY A 713 22.59 7.05 2.00
C GLY A 713 21.35 7.93 1.80
N SER A 714 21.29 9.08 2.47
CA SER A 714 20.20 10.04 2.27
C SER A 714 20.16 10.45 0.81
N LYS A 715 19.07 10.08 0.11
CA LYS A 715 18.94 10.35 -1.33
C LYS A 715 18.58 11.81 -1.60
N ASP A 716 17.89 12.47 -0.68
CA ASP A 716 17.48 13.87 -0.75
C ASP A 716 17.31 14.43 0.69
N ASP A 717 17.72 15.69 0.90
CA ASP A 717 17.58 16.43 2.17
C ASP A 717 16.22 17.13 2.23
N VAL A 718 15.17 16.33 2.39
CA VAL A 718 13.74 16.74 2.37
C VAL A 718 13.19 16.65 3.78
N ILE A 719 12.18 17.46 4.13
CA ILE A 719 11.52 17.35 5.43
C ILE A 719 10.82 15.99 5.50
N ASN A 720 11.18 15.23 6.53
CA ASN A 720 10.63 13.90 6.74
C ASN A 720 9.14 13.97 7.13
N PHE A 721 8.43 12.86 6.88
CA PHE A 721 6.98 12.77 7.05
C PHE A 721 6.51 13.18 8.45
N GLU A 722 7.19 12.75 9.52
CA GLU A 722 6.81 13.05 10.90
C GLU A 722 6.88 14.55 11.26
N LYS A 723 7.55 15.36 10.44
CA LYS A 723 7.68 16.82 10.64
C LYS A 723 6.70 17.63 9.79
N LEU A 724 5.86 16.98 8.99
CA LEU A 724 4.87 17.67 8.14
C LEU A 724 3.63 18.13 8.92
N GLY A 725 3.44 17.61 10.13
CA GLY A 725 2.26 17.88 10.96
C GLY A 725 1.00 17.19 10.44
N ILE A 726 1.13 16.10 9.67
CA ILE A 726 0.01 15.29 9.20
C ILE A 726 -0.40 14.34 10.32
N ASP A 727 -1.66 14.43 10.75
CA ASP A 727 -2.26 13.55 11.75
C ASP A 727 -3.40 12.69 11.16
N ARG A 728 -3.84 12.96 9.92
CA ARG A 728 -4.83 12.11 9.23
C ARG A 728 -4.41 11.78 7.80
N LEU A 729 -4.45 10.49 7.45
CA LEU A 729 -4.00 9.95 6.18
C LEU A 729 -5.13 9.19 5.48
N TYR A 730 -5.48 9.68 4.30
CA TYR A 730 -6.44 9.11 3.38
C TYR A 730 -5.68 8.48 2.21
N VAL A 731 -5.84 7.18 1.98
CA VAL A 731 -5.17 6.46 0.87
C VAL A 731 -6.21 5.86 -0.06
N ASP A 732 -6.33 6.43 -1.25
CA ASP A 732 -7.14 5.84 -2.33
C ASP A 732 -6.37 4.72 -3.03
N GLU A 733 -7.09 3.77 -3.61
CA GLU A 733 -6.55 2.55 -4.21
C GLU A 733 -5.53 1.82 -3.32
N ALA A 734 -5.88 1.67 -2.04
CA ALA A 734 -5.03 1.07 -1.00
C ALA A 734 -4.58 -0.37 -1.33
N HIS A 735 -5.28 -1.07 -2.24
CA HIS A 735 -4.86 -2.37 -2.75
C HIS A 735 -3.45 -2.35 -3.39
N ASN A 736 -2.95 -1.18 -3.81
CA ASN A 736 -1.56 -1.00 -4.27
C ASN A 736 -0.51 -1.30 -3.18
N TYR A 737 -0.92 -1.35 -1.90
CA TYR A 737 -0.04 -1.59 -0.75
C TYR A 737 -0.26 -2.96 -0.11
N LYS A 738 -0.90 -3.90 -0.81
CA LYS A 738 -1.24 -5.23 -0.29
C LYS A 738 -0.05 -6.18 -0.05
N ASN A 739 1.13 -5.89 -0.61
CA ASN A 739 2.32 -6.74 -0.52
C ASN A 739 3.25 -6.32 0.63
N LEU A 740 2.70 -6.24 1.84
CA LEU A 740 3.48 -5.98 3.05
C LEU A 740 4.18 -7.26 3.49
N TYR A 741 5.47 -7.19 3.81
CA TYR A 741 6.15 -8.34 4.38
C TYR A 741 5.65 -8.65 5.80
N PHE A 742 5.50 -9.93 6.08
CA PHE A 742 5.43 -10.49 7.41
C PHE A 742 6.28 -11.78 7.45
N TYR A 743 6.83 -12.08 8.62
CA TYR A 743 7.49 -13.36 8.82
C TYR A 743 6.46 -14.49 8.76
N SER A 744 6.72 -15.52 7.94
CA SER A 744 5.85 -16.69 7.83
C SER A 744 6.64 -17.93 7.37
N LYS A 745 6.32 -19.08 7.98
CA LYS A 745 6.84 -20.38 7.55
C LYS A 745 6.24 -20.85 6.21
N LEU A 746 5.13 -20.26 5.78
CA LEU A 746 4.46 -20.52 4.51
C LEU A 746 5.02 -19.69 3.35
N SER A 747 6.14 -19.00 3.53
CA SER A 747 6.71 -18.06 2.56
C SER A 747 7.04 -18.67 1.17
N ARG A 748 7.09 -19.99 1.03
CA ARG A 748 7.30 -20.64 -0.28
C ARG A 748 6.00 -21.12 -0.95
N VAL A 749 4.85 -20.92 -0.29
CA VAL A 749 3.54 -21.39 -0.78
C VAL A 749 2.87 -20.28 -1.60
N PRO A 750 2.55 -20.52 -2.88
CA PRO A 750 1.73 -19.61 -3.68
C PRO A 750 0.40 -19.27 -2.99
N GLY A 751 0.01 -18.00 -3.02
CA GLY A 751 -1.15 -17.49 -2.30
C GLY A 751 -0.82 -16.87 -0.94
N VAL A 752 0.41 -16.99 -0.44
CA VAL A 752 0.90 -16.23 0.71
C VAL A 752 1.77 -15.08 0.23
N ASN A 753 1.55 -13.88 0.74
CA ASN A 753 2.40 -12.74 0.43
C ASN A 753 3.77 -12.91 1.10
N SER A 754 4.71 -13.46 0.35
CA SER A 754 6.04 -13.83 0.83
C SER A 754 7.20 -13.20 0.05
N GLY A 755 6.87 -12.43 -0.98
CA GLY A 755 7.82 -11.68 -1.78
C GLY A 755 8.47 -10.56 -0.98
N SER A 756 9.72 -10.25 -1.33
CA SER A 756 10.49 -9.11 -0.81
C SER A 756 9.65 -7.84 -0.67
N ASP A 757 9.80 -7.13 0.44
CA ASP A 757 9.22 -5.80 0.64
C ASP A 757 9.37 -4.96 -0.63
N THR A 758 8.24 -4.55 -1.21
CA THR A 758 8.29 -3.38 -2.07
C THR A 758 8.63 -2.22 -1.13
N ALA A 759 9.69 -1.47 -1.41
CA ALA A 759 10.10 -0.36 -0.54
C ALA A 759 8.92 0.58 -0.20
N LYS A 760 7.96 0.68 -1.12
CA LYS A 760 6.65 1.33 -0.98
C LYS A 760 5.77 0.81 0.16
N THR A 761 5.58 -0.51 0.30
CA THR A 761 4.68 -1.08 1.32
C THR A 761 5.25 -0.92 2.72
N LEU A 762 6.56 -1.10 2.85
CA LEU A 762 7.28 -0.84 4.10
C LEU A 762 7.24 0.65 4.48
N ASP A 763 7.45 1.56 3.52
CA ASP A 763 7.32 3.01 3.73
C ASP A 763 5.94 3.38 4.28
N LEU A 764 4.87 2.88 3.66
CA LEU A 764 3.51 3.09 4.18
C LEU A 764 3.34 2.48 5.58
N ALA A 765 3.89 1.29 5.85
CA ALA A 765 3.74 0.62 7.16
C ALA A 765 4.39 1.41 8.29
N MET A 766 5.55 2.03 8.04
CA MET A 766 6.20 2.89 9.02
C MET A 766 5.37 4.17 9.28
N LYS A 767 4.86 4.81 8.22
CA LYS A 767 3.99 6.00 8.34
C LYS A 767 2.69 5.70 9.07
N VAL A 768 2.04 4.58 8.74
CA VAL A 768 0.81 4.12 9.42
C VAL A 768 1.09 3.77 10.88
N SER A 769 2.20 3.07 11.18
CA SER A 769 2.58 2.79 12.58
C SER A 769 2.79 4.07 13.38
N TYR A 770 3.44 5.08 12.80
CA TYR A 770 3.63 6.39 13.43
C TYR A 770 2.28 7.10 13.68
N LEU A 771 1.39 7.14 12.68
CA LEU A 771 0.08 7.76 12.82
C LEU A 771 -0.81 7.03 13.84
N ASN A 772 -0.73 5.70 13.89
CA ASN A 772 -1.48 4.90 14.87
C ASN A 772 -1.06 5.25 16.30
N GLN A 773 0.23 5.45 16.55
CA GLN A 773 0.73 5.91 17.86
C GLN A 773 0.28 7.35 18.16
N LEU A 774 0.34 8.25 17.19
CA LEU A 774 -0.03 9.65 17.35
C LEU A 774 -1.52 9.84 17.64
N THR A 775 -2.37 9.06 16.97
CA THR A 775 -3.84 9.26 16.97
C THR A 775 -4.61 8.20 17.74
N ASN A 776 -3.92 7.25 18.37
CA ASN A 776 -4.52 6.07 18.99
C ASN A 776 -5.42 5.30 18.00
N TYR A 777 -4.86 4.95 16.84
CA TYR A 777 -5.53 4.19 15.77
C TYR A 777 -6.77 4.89 15.17
N LYS A 778 -6.76 6.22 15.03
CA LYS A 778 -7.88 7.02 14.45
C LYS A 778 -7.46 7.84 13.22
N GLY A 779 -6.20 7.75 12.82
CA GLY A 779 -5.60 8.61 11.80
C GLY A 779 -5.59 8.05 10.38
N VAL A 780 -5.96 6.80 10.13
CA VAL A 780 -5.72 6.15 8.82
C VAL A 780 -7.02 5.64 8.19
N ILE A 781 -7.28 6.11 6.96
CA ILE A 781 -8.44 5.73 6.16
C ILE A 781 -7.96 5.21 4.82
N PHE A 782 -8.28 3.95 4.53
CA PHE A 782 -8.00 3.32 3.24
C PHE A 782 -9.28 3.23 2.43
N ALA A 783 -9.16 3.43 1.12
CA ALA A 783 -10.26 3.26 0.18
C ALA A 783 -9.84 2.35 -0.97
N THR A 784 -10.72 1.42 -1.35
CA THR A 784 -10.46 0.53 -2.50
C THR A 784 -11.76 -0.10 -2.99
N GLY A 785 -11.93 -0.18 -4.31
CA GLY A 785 -13.02 -1.01 -4.89
C GLY A 785 -12.73 -2.51 -4.86
N THR A 786 -11.53 -2.90 -4.40
CA THR A 786 -11.02 -4.26 -4.44
C THR A 786 -10.31 -4.57 -3.11
N PRO A 787 -11.03 -4.79 -1.99
CA PRO A 787 -10.40 -5.07 -0.69
C PRO A 787 -9.55 -6.33 -0.73
N VAL A 788 -9.98 -7.33 -1.51
CA VAL A 788 -9.24 -8.54 -1.83
C VAL A 788 -9.15 -8.65 -3.35
N SER A 789 -7.94 -8.87 -3.86
CA SER A 789 -7.64 -8.89 -5.28
C SER A 789 -7.09 -10.24 -5.74
N ASN A 790 -6.07 -10.80 -5.07
CA ASN A 790 -5.47 -12.08 -5.47
C ASN A 790 -5.50 -13.17 -4.40
N SER A 791 -5.36 -12.81 -3.12
CA SER A 791 -5.33 -13.77 -2.02
C SER A 791 -6.02 -13.21 -0.79
N VAL A 792 -6.70 -14.06 -0.05
CA VAL A 792 -7.28 -13.72 1.26
C VAL A 792 -6.18 -13.34 2.27
N SER A 793 -4.90 -13.67 2.02
CA SER A 793 -3.79 -13.13 2.80
C SER A 793 -3.70 -11.60 2.75
N GLU A 794 -4.28 -10.97 1.72
CA GLU A 794 -4.39 -9.52 1.62
C GLU A 794 -5.31 -8.93 2.70
N CYS A 795 -6.31 -9.69 3.19
CA CYS A 795 -7.11 -9.28 4.34
C CYS A 795 -6.21 -9.07 5.55
N TYR A 796 -5.36 -10.05 5.88
CA TYR A 796 -4.40 -9.93 6.99
C TYR A 796 -3.50 -8.70 6.84
N THR A 797 -3.04 -8.40 5.62
CA THR A 797 -2.26 -7.17 5.39
C THR A 797 -3.05 -5.91 5.72
N MET A 798 -4.31 -5.80 5.27
CA MET A 798 -5.15 -4.64 5.59
C MET A 798 -5.43 -4.54 7.09
N MET A 799 -5.71 -5.67 7.74
CA MET A 799 -5.90 -5.74 9.20
C MET A 799 -4.62 -5.29 9.93
N LYS A 800 -3.44 -5.71 9.46
CA LYS A 800 -2.16 -5.32 10.05
C LYS A 800 -1.88 -3.82 9.94
N TYR A 801 -2.35 -3.15 8.88
CA TYR A 801 -2.26 -1.70 8.77
C TYR A 801 -3.23 -0.99 9.73
N LEU A 802 -4.49 -1.42 9.73
CA LEU A 802 -5.59 -0.62 10.29
C LEU A 802 -5.98 -1.04 11.72
N GLU A 803 -5.83 -2.31 12.08
CA GLU A 803 -6.26 -2.88 13.36
C GLU A 803 -5.26 -3.90 13.97
N PRO A 804 -3.94 -3.58 14.06
CA PRO A 804 -2.96 -4.49 14.67
C PRO A 804 -3.31 -4.89 16.11
N GLN A 805 -3.98 -4.02 16.86
CA GLN A 805 -4.47 -4.29 18.22
C GLN A 805 -5.57 -5.37 18.26
N ILE A 806 -6.43 -5.45 17.24
CA ILE A 806 -7.46 -6.49 17.16
C ILE A 806 -6.84 -7.82 16.78
N LEU A 807 -5.83 -7.81 15.89
CA LEU A 807 -5.03 -9.01 15.62
C LEU A 807 -4.37 -9.53 16.90
N GLU A 808 -3.83 -8.65 17.73
CA GLU A 808 -3.20 -9.03 19.00
C GLU A 808 -4.19 -9.63 20.01
N GLN A 809 -5.33 -8.98 20.23
CA GLN A 809 -6.38 -9.47 21.12
C GLN A 809 -6.90 -10.86 20.72
N ASN A 810 -6.94 -11.17 19.42
CA ASN A 810 -7.37 -12.46 18.90
C ASN A 810 -6.24 -13.51 18.78
N GLY A 811 -5.01 -13.17 19.18
CA GLY A 811 -3.85 -14.08 19.10
C GLY A 811 -3.28 -14.26 17.68
N PHE A 812 -3.51 -13.30 16.79
CA PHE A 812 -3.09 -13.27 15.39
C PHE A 812 -1.87 -12.37 15.13
N ASN A 813 -0.99 -12.21 16.13
CA ASN A 813 0.24 -11.41 16.05
C ASN A 813 1.14 -11.77 14.86
N ASN A 814 1.13 -13.04 14.45
CA ASN A 814 1.81 -13.51 13.24
C ASN A 814 0.81 -14.06 12.22
N PHE A 815 1.17 -13.96 10.94
CA PHE A 815 0.34 -14.43 9.84
C PHE A 815 0.03 -15.93 9.95
N ASP A 816 0.94 -16.74 10.47
CA ASP A 816 0.75 -18.19 10.54
C ASP A 816 -0.35 -18.57 11.53
N ALA A 817 -0.53 -17.84 12.63
CA ALA A 817 -1.63 -18.00 13.59
C ALA A 817 -2.99 -17.66 12.96
N TRP A 818 -3.03 -16.59 12.18
CA TRP A 818 -4.22 -16.23 11.39
C TRP A 818 -4.51 -17.28 10.31
N ALA A 819 -3.47 -17.72 9.58
CA ALA A 819 -3.59 -18.68 8.49
C ALA A 819 -4.01 -20.08 8.96
N THR A 820 -3.56 -20.54 10.13
CA THR A 820 -3.99 -21.84 10.71
C THR A 820 -5.43 -21.83 11.19
N THR A 821 -5.95 -20.65 11.54
CA THR A 821 -7.32 -20.52 12.04
C THR A 821 -8.34 -20.45 10.90
N PHE A 822 -8.00 -19.77 9.81
CA PHE A 822 -8.95 -19.50 8.72
C PHE A 822 -8.60 -20.12 7.37
N GLY A 823 -7.41 -20.70 7.20
CA GLY A 823 -6.93 -21.15 5.89
C GLY A 823 -6.32 -22.56 5.89
N GLU A 824 -6.14 -23.10 4.68
CA GLU A 824 -5.44 -24.36 4.45
C GLU A 824 -4.65 -24.33 3.14
N VAL A 825 -3.46 -24.95 3.21
CA VAL A 825 -2.65 -25.26 2.04
C VAL A 825 -3.21 -26.52 1.39
N THR A 826 -3.77 -26.37 0.20
CA THR A 826 -4.25 -27.47 -0.62
C THR A 826 -3.17 -27.86 -1.63
N THR A 827 -3.09 -29.16 -1.92
CA THR A 827 -2.22 -29.68 -2.97
C THR A 827 -3.10 -30.07 -4.16
N ALA A 828 -2.89 -29.44 -5.31
CA ALA A 828 -3.63 -29.70 -6.53
C ALA A 828 -2.70 -30.21 -7.64
N MET A 829 -3.24 -31.07 -8.48
CA MET A 829 -2.55 -31.59 -9.66
C MET A 829 -2.69 -30.58 -10.80
N GLU A 830 -1.59 -29.96 -11.21
CA GLU A 830 -1.55 -28.97 -12.30
C GLU A 830 -0.82 -29.56 -13.52
N LEU A 831 -1.21 -29.13 -14.73
CA LEU A 831 -0.43 -29.47 -15.92
C LEU A 831 0.98 -28.88 -15.77
N ALA A 832 1.98 -29.72 -15.98
CA ALA A 832 3.36 -29.24 -15.93
C ALA A 832 3.59 -28.18 -17.02
N PRO A 833 4.39 -27.12 -16.77
CA PRO A 833 4.65 -26.06 -17.76
C PRO A 833 5.13 -26.57 -19.13
N GLU A 834 5.68 -27.77 -19.17
CA GLU A 834 6.19 -28.48 -20.35
C GLU A 834 5.08 -29.14 -21.20
N GLY A 835 3.82 -29.06 -20.77
CA GLY A 835 2.62 -29.54 -21.48
C GLY A 835 2.42 -31.07 -21.48
N ASN A 836 3.39 -31.84 -21.00
CA ASN A 836 3.33 -33.30 -20.90
C ASN A 836 3.47 -33.73 -19.43
N GLY A 837 2.36 -34.16 -18.82
CA GLY A 837 2.31 -34.67 -17.45
C GLY A 837 1.74 -33.67 -16.44
N PHE A 838 1.64 -34.12 -15.19
CA PHE A 838 1.06 -33.36 -14.10
C PHE A 838 2.05 -33.19 -12.95
N ARG A 839 2.03 -32.04 -12.28
CA ARG A 839 2.79 -31.75 -11.07
C ARG A 839 1.86 -31.37 -9.94
N MET A 840 2.11 -31.94 -8.77
CA MET A 840 1.43 -31.50 -7.56
C MET A 840 2.01 -30.15 -7.12
N LYS A 841 1.14 -29.13 -7.05
CA LYS A 841 1.50 -27.79 -6.60
C LYS A 841 0.67 -27.42 -5.38
N GLN A 842 1.32 -26.76 -4.43
CA GLN A 842 0.67 -26.28 -3.22
C GLN A 842 0.12 -24.88 -3.43
N ARG A 843 -1.05 -24.61 -2.87
CA ARG A 843 -1.66 -23.28 -2.85
C ARG A 843 -2.39 -23.05 -1.53
N PHE A 844 -2.18 -21.89 -0.95
CA PHE A 844 -3.02 -21.38 0.13
C PHE A 844 -4.32 -20.84 -0.49
N ALA A 845 -5.35 -21.68 -0.53
CA ALA A 845 -6.53 -21.43 -1.37
C ALA A 845 -7.88 -21.81 -0.74
N LYS A 846 -7.88 -22.67 0.29
CA LYS A 846 -9.11 -23.07 0.97
C LYS A 846 -9.22 -22.33 2.30
N PHE A 847 -10.43 -21.88 2.62
CA PHE A 847 -10.71 -21.12 3.83
C PHE A 847 -11.83 -21.77 4.64
N TYR A 848 -11.73 -21.63 5.96
CA TYR A 848 -12.65 -22.18 6.95
C TYR A 848 -13.07 -21.08 7.91
N ASN A 849 -14.22 -21.27 8.56
CA ASN A 849 -14.75 -20.30 9.52
C ASN A 849 -14.78 -18.87 8.96
N VAL A 850 -15.13 -18.76 7.66
CA VAL A 850 -15.16 -17.51 6.90
C VAL A 850 -16.15 -16.50 7.52
N PRO A 851 -17.33 -16.89 8.04
CA PRO A 851 -18.22 -15.94 8.70
C PRO A 851 -17.53 -15.20 9.86
N GLU A 852 -16.74 -15.89 10.69
CA GLU A 852 -16.02 -15.31 11.82
C GLU A 852 -14.89 -14.40 11.35
N LEU A 853 -14.11 -14.83 10.34
CA LEU A 853 -13.11 -13.97 9.70
C LEU A 853 -13.74 -12.68 9.17
N MET A 854 -14.91 -12.78 8.53
CA MET A 854 -15.61 -11.63 7.98
C MET A 854 -16.16 -10.70 9.07
N LYS A 855 -16.65 -11.24 10.20
CA LYS A 855 -17.06 -10.42 11.36
C LYS A 855 -15.89 -9.58 11.89
N ILE A 856 -14.73 -10.20 12.09
CA ILE A 856 -13.52 -9.49 12.53
C ILE A 856 -13.10 -8.45 11.49
N PHE A 857 -13.01 -8.84 10.22
CA PHE A 857 -12.62 -7.92 9.14
C PHE A 857 -13.58 -6.73 8.97
N ARG A 858 -14.87 -6.91 9.29
CA ARG A 858 -15.90 -5.85 9.24
C ARG A 858 -15.84 -4.88 10.43
N GLU A 859 -15.05 -5.14 11.47
CA GLU A 859 -14.79 -4.14 12.51
C GLU A 859 -14.06 -2.92 11.94
N VAL A 860 -13.14 -3.16 10.99
CA VAL A 860 -12.37 -2.11 10.34
C VAL A 860 -12.90 -1.74 8.95
N SER A 861 -13.58 -2.65 8.26
CA SER A 861 -14.05 -2.44 6.88
C SER A 861 -15.54 -2.12 6.75
N ASP A 862 -15.86 -1.11 5.94
CA ASP A 862 -17.18 -0.90 5.37
C ASP A 862 -17.21 -1.44 3.94
N ILE A 863 -17.97 -2.51 3.73
CA ILE A 863 -18.04 -3.21 2.44
C ILE A 863 -19.39 -2.87 1.81
N LYS A 864 -19.35 -2.24 0.64
CA LYS A 864 -20.53 -1.96 -0.19
C LYS A 864 -20.30 -2.50 -1.59
N VAL A 865 -21.01 -3.56 -1.95
CA VAL A 865 -20.95 -4.12 -3.31
C VAL A 865 -21.93 -3.40 -4.24
N SER A 866 -21.79 -3.59 -5.55
CA SER A 866 -22.67 -2.95 -6.54
C SER A 866 -24.15 -3.29 -6.34
N GLU A 867 -24.41 -4.51 -5.89
CA GLU A 867 -25.74 -5.06 -5.63
C GLU A 867 -26.42 -4.33 -4.45
N ASP A 868 -25.66 -4.02 -3.39
CA ASP A 868 -26.16 -3.31 -2.21
C ASP A 868 -26.62 -1.88 -2.56
N LEU A 869 -25.94 -1.27 -3.53
CA LEU A 869 -26.09 0.14 -3.87
C LEU A 869 -27.10 0.40 -5.00
N GLN A 870 -27.63 -0.67 -5.63
CA GLN A 870 -28.54 -0.60 -6.79
C GLN A 870 -28.06 0.42 -7.85
N LEU A 871 -26.75 0.44 -8.11
CA LEU A 871 -26.17 1.38 -9.06
C LEU A 871 -26.74 1.11 -10.46
N ASP A 872 -27.04 2.16 -11.21
CA ASP A 872 -27.45 2.08 -12.61
C ASP A 872 -26.23 1.68 -13.47
N VAL A 873 -25.95 0.39 -13.48
CA VAL A 873 -24.84 -0.23 -14.20
C VAL A 873 -25.38 -1.26 -15.20
N PRO A 874 -24.95 -1.23 -16.47
CA PRO A 874 -25.44 -2.15 -17.48
C PRO A 874 -25.09 -3.60 -17.14
N GLU A 875 -26.02 -4.51 -17.45
CA GLU A 875 -25.74 -5.94 -17.45
C GLU A 875 -24.84 -6.30 -18.64
N ALA A 876 -23.82 -7.11 -18.42
CA ALA A 876 -22.99 -7.61 -19.50
C ALA A 876 -23.28 -9.07 -19.78
N GLU A 877 -23.49 -9.35 -21.06
CA GLU A 877 -23.42 -10.70 -21.60
C GLU A 877 -21.96 -11.10 -21.78
N ARG A 878 -21.68 -12.38 -21.52
CA ARG A 878 -20.34 -12.93 -21.57
C ARG A 878 -20.28 -14.07 -22.57
N GLU A 879 -19.38 -13.93 -23.51
CA GLU A 879 -19.22 -14.85 -24.63
C GLU A 879 -17.77 -15.33 -24.70
N THR A 880 -17.59 -16.65 -24.60
CA THR A 880 -16.28 -17.28 -24.71
C THR A 880 -16.14 -17.93 -26.10
N ILE A 881 -15.22 -17.40 -26.91
CA ILE A 881 -14.91 -17.91 -28.24
C ILE A 881 -13.68 -18.84 -28.14
N VAL A 882 -13.89 -20.13 -28.40
CA VAL A 882 -12.83 -21.15 -28.32
C VAL A 882 -12.24 -21.42 -29.70
N ALA A 883 -11.03 -20.92 -29.95
CA ALA A 883 -10.25 -21.25 -31.15
C ALA A 883 -9.59 -22.63 -30.99
N LYS A 884 -9.70 -23.49 -32.02
CA LYS A 884 -9.00 -24.78 -32.04
C LYS A 884 -7.53 -24.58 -32.41
N PRO A 885 -6.59 -25.33 -31.80
CA PRO A 885 -5.18 -25.18 -32.12
C PRO A 885 -4.88 -25.62 -33.56
N SER A 886 -4.23 -24.75 -34.33
CA SER A 886 -3.79 -25.03 -35.70
C SER A 886 -2.70 -26.12 -35.73
N GLN A 887 -2.42 -26.69 -36.91
CA GLN A 887 -1.35 -27.67 -37.05
C GLN A 887 0.03 -27.09 -36.68
N ASP A 888 0.28 -25.83 -37.04
CA ASP A 888 1.51 -25.14 -36.67
C ASP A 888 1.61 -24.89 -35.17
N GLN A 889 0.51 -24.51 -34.50
CA GLN A 889 0.50 -24.37 -33.04
C GLN A 889 0.83 -25.69 -32.34
N LYS A 890 0.28 -26.82 -32.81
CA LYS A 890 0.60 -28.14 -32.25
C LYS A 890 2.07 -28.51 -32.45
N ARG A 891 2.64 -28.20 -33.63
CA ARG A 891 4.06 -28.44 -33.93
C ARG A 891 4.96 -27.61 -33.01
N LEU A 892 4.71 -26.31 -32.90
CA LEU A 892 5.50 -25.40 -32.06
C LEU A 892 5.37 -25.73 -30.57
N MET A 893 4.19 -26.17 -30.11
CA MET A 893 4.04 -26.62 -28.74
C MET A 893 4.85 -27.89 -28.42
N LYS A 894 5.00 -28.79 -29.39
CA LYS A 894 5.84 -29.97 -29.22
C LYS A 894 7.32 -29.56 -29.05
N ASP A 895 7.80 -28.61 -29.85
CA ASP A 895 9.16 -28.07 -29.74
C ASP A 895 9.43 -27.45 -28.34
N LEU A 896 8.49 -26.66 -27.83
CA LEU A 896 8.59 -26.12 -26.46
C LEU A 896 8.67 -27.22 -25.39
N SER A 897 7.93 -28.31 -25.56
CA SER A 897 7.99 -29.45 -24.64
C SER A 897 9.37 -30.09 -24.64
N ASP A 898 9.99 -30.22 -25.81
CA ASP A 898 11.32 -30.81 -25.95
C ASP A 898 12.43 -29.88 -25.41
N ARG A 899 12.33 -28.56 -25.66
CA ARG A 899 13.19 -27.54 -25.01
C ARG A 899 13.12 -27.60 -23.49
N ALA A 900 11.92 -27.75 -22.94
CA ALA A 900 11.75 -27.77 -21.50
C ALA A 900 12.30 -29.05 -20.84
N LYS A 901 12.17 -30.20 -21.52
CA LYS A 901 12.83 -31.44 -21.10
C LYS A 901 14.35 -31.28 -21.07
N ALA A 902 14.94 -30.63 -22.08
CA ALA A 902 16.38 -30.41 -22.15
C ALA A 902 16.90 -29.55 -20.98
N ILE A 903 16.17 -28.49 -20.60
CA ILE A 903 16.49 -27.67 -19.41
C ILE A 903 16.40 -28.51 -18.14
N HIS A 904 15.34 -29.31 -18.01
CA HIS A 904 15.14 -30.14 -16.82
C HIS A 904 16.22 -31.23 -16.67
N GLN A 905 16.74 -31.72 -17.79
CA GLN A 905 17.85 -32.67 -17.83
C GLN A 905 19.22 -31.99 -17.69
N HIS A 906 19.27 -30.68 -17.43
CA HIS A 906 20.50 -29.88 -17.39
C HIS A 906 21.37 -30.00 -18.65
N ILE A 907 20.74 -30.29 -19.79
CA ILE A 907 21.41 -30.38 -21.11
C ILE A 907 21.68 -28.96 -21.66
N VAL A 908 20.83 -28.00 -21.29
CA VAL A 908 20.91 -26.59 -21.72
C VAL A 908 21.12 -25.71 -20.50
N ASP A 909 22.05 -24.75 -20.61
CA ASP A 909 22.31 -23.79 -19.54
C ASP A 909 21.16 -22.78 -19.40
N SER A 910 20.83 -22.42 -18.16
CA SER A 910 19.73 -21.50 -17.84
C SER A 910 19.87 -20.08 -18.44
N SER A 911 21.08 -19.70 -18.85
CA SER A 911 21.37 -18.45 -19.56
C SER A 911 21.01 -18.49 -21.04
N GLU A 912 20.99 -19.67 -21.67
CA GLU A 912 20.64 -19.86 -23.08
C GLU A 912 19.12 -20.05 -23.25
N ASP A 913 18.53 -20.92 -22.44
CA ASP A 913 17.09 -21.16 -22.38
C ASP A 913 16.64 -21.48 -20.95
N ASN A 914 15.44 -21.07 -20.59
CA ASN A 914 14.89 -21.30 -19.25
C ASN A 914 13.37 -21.38 -19.27
N MET A 915 12.81 -21.87 -18.16
CA MET A 915 11.36 -22.07 -18.04
C MET A 915 10.54 -20.79 -18.18
N LEU A 916 11.08 -19.62 -17.83
CA LEU A 916 10.40 -18.34 -18.02
C LEU A 916 10.29 -17.97 -19.50
N LYS A 917 11.38 -18.19 -20.27
CA LYS A 917 11.42 -17.99 -21.72
C LYS A 917 10.46 -18.92 -22.44
N ILE A 918 10.47 -20.22 -22.10
CA ILE A 918 9.53 -21.21 -22.66
C ILE A 918 8.07 -20.86 -22.36
N THR A 919 7.76 -20.47 -21.12
CA THR A 919 6.40 -20.07 -20.74
C THR A 919 5.95 -18.83 -21.54
N THR A 920 6.87 -17.89 -21.77
CA THR A 920 6.61 -16.69 -22.58
C THR A 920 6.36 -17.06 -24.05
N ASP A 921 7.16 -17.95 -24.62
CA ASP A 921 7.01 -18.43 -26.00
C ASP A 921 5.69 -19.21 -26.19
N GLY A 922 5.32 -20.06 -25.23
CA GLY A 922 4.05 -20.78 -25.26
C GLY A 922 2.84 -19.85 -25.27
N ARG A 923 2.89 -18.76 -24.50
CA ARG A 923 1.86 -17.72 -24.52
C ARG A 923 1.78 -16.98 -25.86
N LYS A 924 2.93 -16.68 -26.48
CA LYS A 924 2.97 -16.08 -27.83
C LYS A 924 2.30 -16.99 -28.85
N ILE A 925 2.67 -18.26 -28.89
CA ILE A 925 2.09 -19.26 -29.82
C ILE A 925 0.57 -19.41 -29.59
N GLY A 926 0.14 -19.41 -28.33
CA GLY A 926 -1.29 -19.48 -27.96
C GLY A 926 -2.10 -18.22 -28.29
N LEU A 927 -1.42 -17.08 -28.54
CA LEU A 927 -2.04 -15.87 -29.06
C LEU A 927 -2.02 -15.89 -30.60
N ASP A 928 -0.83 -15.97 -31.20
CA ASP A 928 -0.62 -16.11 -32.64
C ASP A 928 0.77 -16.73 -32.94
N PRO A 929 0.87 -17.81 -33.74
CA PRO A 929 2.15 -18.41 -34.13
C PRO A 929 3.15 -17.45 -34.76
N ARG A 930 2.67 -16.41 -35.45
CA ARG A 930 3.49 -15.41 -36.13
C ARG A 930 4.30 -14.53 -35.16
N LEU A 931 3.94 -14.53 -33.88
CA LEU A 931 4.75 -13.91 -32.80
C LEU A 931 6.01 -14.70 -32.46
N PHE A 932 6.04 -15.98 -32.81
CA PHE A 932 7.18 -16.86 -32.61
C PHE A 932 7.95 -17.06 -33.93
N ASP A 933 7.23 -17.40 -35.00
CA ASP A 933 7.77 -17.54 -36.35
C ASP A 933 6.94 -16.68 -37.34
N PRO A 934 7.45 -15.51 -37.76
CA PRO A 934 6.72 -14.59 -38.65
C PRO A 934 6.27 -15.19 -39.99
N ASN A 935 6.84 -16.33 -40.42
CA ASN A 935 6.45 -17.02 -41.64
C ASN A 935 5.31 -18.04 -41.44
N SER A 936 4.82 -18.19 -40.21
CA SER A 936 3.70 -19.09 -39.91
C SER A 936 2.45 -18.72 -40.70
N PHE A 937 1.65 -19.72 -41.07
CA PHE A 937 0.40 -19.51 -41.77
C PHE A 937 -0.62 -18.75 -40.90
N ASP A 938 -1.25 -17.72 -41.47
CA ASP A 938 -2.34 -16.97 -40.85
C ASP A 938 -3.65 -17.76 -40.97
N ASP A 939 -3.87 -18.67 -40.03
CA ASP A 939 -5.05 -19.55 -40.01
C ASP A 939 -6.35 -18.72 -39.85
N PRO A 940 -7.31 -18.81 -40.80
CA PRO A 940 -8.59 -18.11 -40.68
C PRO A 940 -9.37 -18.43 -39.40
N GLU A 941 -9.18 -19.62 -38.83
CA GLU A 941 -9.81 -20.06 -37.58
C GLU A 941 -8.96 -19.71 -36.34
N SER A 942 -7.90 -18.90 -36.51
CA SER A 942 -7.07 -18.44 -35.40
C SER A 942 -7.84 -17.49 -34.48
N LYS A 943 -7.39 -17.41 -33.23
CA LYS A 943 -7.96 -16.50 -32.22
C LYS A 943 -7.99 -15.05 -32.70
N VAL A 944 -6.93 -14.58 -33.37
CA VAL A 944 -6.82 -13.21 -33.87
C VAL A 944 -7.86 -12.95 -34.97
N ASN A 945 -8.05 -13.87 -35.92
CA ASN A 945 -9.02 -13.71 -37.00
C ASN A 945 -10.47 -13.76 -36.50
N LEU A 946 -10.79 -14.71 -35.61
CA LEU A 946 -12.11 -14.78 -34.98
C LEU A 946 -12.43 -13.49 -34.18
N ALA A 947 -11.44 -12.92 -33.50
CA ALA A 947 -11.61 -11.64 -32.80
C ALA A 947 -11.85 -10.49 -33.79
N VAL A 948 -11.11 -10.42 -34.90
CA VAL A 948 -11.31 -9.42 -35.97
C VAL A 948 -12.73 -9.52 -36.54
N ASP A 949 -13.22 -10.73 -36.82
CA ASP A 949 -14.56 -10.96 -37.36
C ASP A 949 -15.64 -10.50 -36.37
N LYS A 950 -15.48 -10.80 -35.08
CA LYS A 950 -16.41 -10.36 -34.04
C LYS A 950 -16.42 -8.83 -33.89
N ILE A 951 -15.24 -8.20 -33.82
CA ILE A 951 -15.11 -6.74 -33.73
C ILE A 951 -15.78 -6.07 -34.94
N TYR A 952 -15.59 -6.62 -36.13
CA TYR A 952 -16.19 -6.10 -37.36
C TYR A 952 -17.72 -6.24 -37.37
N SER A 953 -18.25 -7.39 -36.92
CA SER A 953 -19.70 -7.59 -36.78
C SER A 953 -20.32 -6.54 -35.87
N ILE A 954 -19.79 -6.37 -34.65
CA ILE A 954 -20.29 -5.40 -33.68
C ILE A 954 -20.19 -3.98 -34.23
N TRP A 955 -19.09 -3.64 -34.92
CA TRP A 955 -18.91 -2.32 -35.54
C TRP A 955 -19.99 -2.02 -36.59
N THR A 956 -20.33 -3.03 -37.40
CA THR A 956 -21.35 -2.97 -38.45
C THR A 956 -22.74 -2.80 -37.84
N ASP A 957 -23.09 -3.63 -36.85
CA ASP A 957 -24.39 -3.63 -36.20
C ASP A 957 -24.65 -2.31 -35.45
N THR A 958 -23.60 -1.66 -34.96
CA THR A 958 -23.68 -0.46 -34.11
C THR A 958 -23.28 0.84 -34.83
N GLN A 959 -23.17 0.81 -36.16
CA GLN A 959 -22.67 1.93 -36.97
C GLN A 959 -23.55 3.19 -36.84
N LYS A 960 -24.87 3.03 -36.72
CA LYS A 960 -25.83 4.14 -36.59
C LYS A 960 -25.60 4.94 -35.30
N ASP A 961 -25.33 4.24 -34.21
CA ASP A 961 -25.18 4.82 -32.87
C ASP A 961 -23.72 5.25 -32.58
N LYS A 962 -22.78 4.86 -33.45
CA LYS A 962 -21.34 5.04 -33.30
C LYS A 962 -20.82 4.49 -31.97
N LEU A 963 -21.25 3.28 -31.61
CA LEU A 963 -20.75 2.62 -30.40
C LEU A 963 -19.28 2.20 -30.57
N THR A 964 -18.60 2.09 -29.44
CA THR A 964 -17.15 1.91 -29.36
C THR A 964 -16.79 0.58 -28.71
N GLN A 965 -15.60 0.09 -29.02
CA GLN A 965 -15.10 -1.21 -28.59
C GLN A 965 -13.66 -1.04 -28.08
N MET A 966 -13.30 -1.80 -27.06
CA MET A 966 -11.93 -1.83 -26.55
C MET A 966 -11.33 -3.23 -26.71
N VAL A 967 -10.07 -3.26 -27.14
CA VAL A 967 -9.35 -4.50 -27.43
C VAL A 967 -8.12 -4.59 -26.52
N PHE A 968 -8.16 -5.55 -25.61
CA PHE A 968 -7.11 -5.84 -24.65
C PHE A 968 -6.17 -6.93 -25.17
N CYS A 969 -4.89 -6.58 -25.30
CA CYS A 969 -3.83 -7.52 -25.59
C CYS A 969 -2.52 -7.09 -24.91
N ASP A 970 -1.96 -7.95 -24.06
CA ASP A 970 -0.79 -7.62 -23.23
C ASP A 970 0.54 -8.06 -23.87
N PHE A 971 0.54 -9.09 -24.72
CA PHE A 971 1.78 -9.74 -25.22
C PHE A 971 2.36 -9.15 -26.51
N SER A 972 1.61 -8.31 -27.25
CA SER A 972 2.01 -7.85 -28.59
C SER A 972 1.86 -6.34 -28.78
N VAL A 973 2.44 -5.56 -27.86
CA VAL A 973 2.42 -4.09 -27.90
C VAL A 973 3.21 -3.57 -29.13
N PRO A 974 2.76 -2.51 -29.82
CA PRO A 974 3.45 -1.97 -31.00
C PRO A 974 4.94 -1.65 -30.74
N GLY A 975 5.84 -2.21 -31.57
CA GLY A 975 7.29 -1.99 -31.54
C GLY A 975 7.84 -1.62 -32.94
N LYS A 976 9.13 -1.27 -33.04
CA LYS A 976 9.73 -0.79 -34.31
C LYS A 976 10.12 -1.90 -35.30
N GLU A 977 10.20 -3.17 -34.89
CA GLU A 977 10.60 -4.30 -35.75
C GLU A 977 9.80 -5.58 -35.41
N GLY A 978 9.39 -6.33 -36.45
CA GLY A 978 8.72 -7.64 -36.32
C GLY A 978 7.19 -7.63 -36.41
N PHE A 979 6.59 -8.82 -36.45
CA PHE A 979 5.13 -9.01 -36.43
C PHE A 979 4.54 -8.57 -35.09
N ASN A 980 3.44 -7.82 -35.13
CA ASN A 980 2.64 -7.51 -33.95
C ASN A 980 1.14 -7.59 -34.25
N VAL A 981 0.38 -8.09 -33.27
CA VAL A 981 -1.06 -8.38 -33.38
C VAL A 981 -1.88 -7.10 -33.52
N TYR A 982 -1.43 -5.99 -32.92
CA TYR A 982 -2.14 -4.71 -33.00
C TYR A 982 -2.22 -4.20 -34.44
N ASP A 983 -1.07 -4.16 -35.13
CA ASP A 983 -1.00 -3.73 -36.53
C ASP A 983 -1.67 -4.73 -37.47
N ASP A 984 -1.53 -6.04 -37.24
CA ASP A 984 -2.19 -7.09 -38.03
C ASP A 984 -3.72 -6.95 -37.95
N MET A 985 -4.28 -6.84 -36.75
CA MET A 985 -5.72 -6.64 -36.55
C MET A 985 -6.20 -5.33 -37.16
N LYS A 986 -5.46 -4.23 -36.97
CA LYS A 986 -5.79 -2.93 -37.57
C LYS A 986 -5.87 -3.03 -39.09
N ASN A 987 -4.86 -3.63 -39.73
CA ASN A 987 -4.81 -3.80 -41.18
C ASN A 987 -5.98 -4.66 -41.69
N LYS A 988 -6.30 -5.76 -40.99
CA LYS A 988 -7.44 -6.63 -41.34
C LYS A 988 -8.79 -5.93 -41.19
N LEU A 989 -8.97 -5.12 -40.14
CA LEU A 989 -10.18 -4.32 -39.92
C LEU A 989 -10.35 -3.25 -41.01
N ILE A 990 -9.26 -2.58 -41.41
CA ILE A 990 -9.25 -1.63 -42.53
C ILE A 990 -9.59 -2.33 -43.85
N ALA A 991 -9.02 -3.52 -44.10
CA ALA A 991 -9.31 -4.31 -45.28
C ALA A 991 -10.79 -4.75 -45.36
N LYS A 992 -11.46 -4.94 -44.21
CA LYS A 992 -12.90 -5.19 -44.11
C LYS A 992 -13.76 -3.92 -44.25
N GLY A 993 -13.15 -2.74 -44.34
CA GLY A 993 -13.82 -1.47 -44.64
C GLY A 993 -13.97 -0.50 -43.46
N ILE A 994 -13.35 -0.78 -42.30
CA ILE A 994 -13.37 0.18 -41.18
C ILE A 994 -12.40 1.35 -41.48
N PRO A 995 -12.82 2.62 -41.34
CA PRO A 995 -11.93 3.77 -41.54
C PRO A 995 -10.75 3.75 -40.55
N ALA A 996 -9.55 4.07 -41.04
CA ALA A 996 -8.32 4.00 -40.23
C ALA A 996 -8.34 4.99 -39.05
N GLU A 997 -9.01 6.12 -39.20
CA GLU A 997 -9.22 7.15 -38.18
C GLU A 997 -10.11 6.70 -37.01
N GLU A 998 -10.93 5.67 -37.20
CA GLU A 998 -11.75 5.10 -36.11
C GLU A 998 -10.97 4.11 -35.25
N ILE A 999 -9.71 3.80 -35.60
CA ILE A 999 -8.87 2.81 -34.91
C ILE A 999 -7.65 3.49 -34.28
N ALA A 1000 -7.51 3.38 -32.96
CA ALA A 1000 -6.39 3.99 -32.23
C ALA A 1000 -5.74 3.05 -31.23
N PHE A 1001 -4.50 3.37 -30.84
CA PHE A 1001 -3.72 2.62 -29.85
C PHE A 1001 -3.47 3.51 -28.63
N ILE A 1002 -3.69 3.01 -27.41
CA ILE A 1002 -3.36 3.76 -26.19
C ILE A 1002 -1.86 4.11 -26.12
N HIS A 1003 -1.01 3.29 -26.74
CA HIS A 1003 0.43 3.45 -26.76
C HIS A 1003 0.91 4.68 -27.55
N SER A 1004 0.12 5.20 -28.49
CA SER A 1004 0.43 6.48 -29.16
C SER A 1004 0.19 7.69 -28.25
N ALA A 1005 -0.57 7.53 -27.17
CA ALA A 1005 -0.83 8.56 -26.16
C ALA A 1005 0.17 8.44 -24.98
N ASN A 1006 1.39 8.95 -25.20
CA ASN A 1006 2.49 8.83 -24.24
C ASN A 1006 2.49 9.86 -23.09
N THR A 1007 1.57 10.82 -23.10
CA THR A 1007 1.39 11.82 -22.03
C THR A 1007 -0.05 11.81 -21.55
N ASP A 1008 -0.29 12.18 -20.30
CA ASP A 1008 -1.65 12.15 -19.75
C ASP A 1008 -2.61 13.09 -20.51
N ALA A 1009 -2.13 14.23 -21.01
CA ALA A 1009 -2.91 15.10 -21.89
C ALA A 1009 -3.33 14.42 -23.19
N LYS A 1010 -2.43 13.65 -23.82
CA LYS A 1010 -2.77 12.87 -25.03
C LYS A 1010 -3.71 11.72 -24.72
N LYS A 1011 -3.59 11.10 -23.55
CA LYS A 1011 -4.50 10.03 -23.11
C LYS A 1011 -5.90 10.58 -22.92
N GLU A 1012 -6.04 11.70 -22.23
CA GLU A 1012 -7.34 12.33 -22.02
C GLU A 1012 -7.98 12.76 -23.35
N GLN A 1013 -7.19 13.32 -24.27
CA GLN A 1013 -7.66 13.62 -25.62
C GLN A 1013 -8.15 12.38 -26.35
N LEU A 1014 -7.41 11.27 -26.28
CA LEU A 1014 -7.80 10.01 -26.90
C LEU A 1014 -9.07 9.43 -26.26
N PHE A 1015 -9.17 9.44 -24.93
CA PHE A 1015 -10.36 8.99 -24.21
C PHE A 1015 -11.59 9.82 -24.56
N SER A 1016 -11.43 11.14 -24.69
CA SER A 1016 -12.49 12.04 -25.16
C SER A 1016 -12.96 11.70 -26.59
N GLN A 1017 -12.03 11.34 -27.49
CA GLN A 1017 -12.37 10.87 -28.84
C GLN A 1017 -13.15 9.55 -28.84
N VAL A 1018 -12.82 8.63 -27.93
CA VAL A 1018 -13.57 7.40 -27.72
C VAL A 1018 -14.97 7.71 -27.19
N ARG A 1019 -15.11 8.51 -26.14
CA ARG A 1019 -16.43 8.93 -25.60
C ARG A 1019 -17.30 9.62 -26.66
N ALA A 1020 -16.69 10.34 -27.60
CA ALA A 1020 -17.40 10.99 -28.71
C ALA A 1020 -17.79 10.03 -29.86
N GLY A 1021 -17.27 8.80 -29.90
CA GLY A 1021 -17.46 7.87 -31.01
C GLY A 1021 -16.65 8.21 -32.27
N ASN A 1022 -15.62 9.06 -32.14
CA ASN A 1022 -14.69 9.38 -33.22
C ASN A 1022 -13.63 8.28 -33.38
N VAL A 1023 -13.18 7.72 -32.25
CA VAL A 1023 -12.42 6.47 -32.21
C VAL A 1023 -13.37 5.38 -31.75
N ARG A 1024 -13.67 4.42 -32.62
CA ARG A 1024 -14.61 3.33 -32.35
C ARG A 1024 -13.93 2.04 -31.92
N ILE A 1025 -12.63 1.89 -32.17
CA ILE A 1025 -11.85 0.72 -31.74
C ILE A 1025 -10.56 1.21 -31.08
N LEU A 1026 -10.44 1.01 -29.77
CA LEU A 1026 -9.24 1.37 -29.00
C LEU A 1026 -8.50 0.11 -28.55
N PHE A 1027 -7.25 -0.04 -28.99
CA PHE A 1027 -6.38 -1.12 -28.53
C PHE A 1027 -5.48 -0.69 -27.38
N GLY A 1028 -5.25 -1.59 -26.43
CA GLY A 1028 -4.27 -1.36 -25.38
C GLY A 1028 -4.03 -2.54 -24.44
N SER A 1029 -3.02 -2.38 -23.59
CA SER A 1029 -2.72 -3.36 -22.55
C SER A 1029 -3.56 -3.09 -21.30
N THR A 1030 -3.79 -4.14 -20.52
CA THR A 1030 -4.45 -4.12 -19.22
C THR A 1030 -3.83 -3.06 -18.30
N ALA A 1031 -2.50 -2.94 -18.28
CA ALA A 1031 -1.80 -1.95 -17.46
C ALA A 1031 -1.99 -0.50 -17.93
N LYS A 1032 -2.21 -0.26 -19.23
CA LYS A 1032 -2.37 1.09 -19.79
C LYS A 1032 -3.83 1.57 -19.83
N MET A 1033 -4.79 0.65 -19.84
CA MET A 1033 -6.23 0.95 -19.95
C MET A 1033 -7.05 0.53 -18.71
N GLY A 1034 -6.45 -0.17 -17.74
CA GLY A 1034 -7.18 -0.76 -16.61
C GLY A 1034 -7.50 0.18 -15.45
N GLU A 1035 -6.64 1.17 -15.16
CA GLU A 1035 -6.81 2.12 -14.04
C GLU A 1035 -7.20 3.51 -14.56
N GLY A 1036 -8.23 4.12 -13.96
CA GLY A 1036 -8.61 5.52 -14.21
C GLY A 1036 -9.03 5.86 -15.65
N THR A 1037 -9.32 4.86 -16.48
CA THR A 1037 -9.75 5.07 -17.87
C THR A 1037 -11.26 5.33 -17.93
N ASN A 1038 -11.64 6.55 -18.27
CA ASN A 1038 -13.03 6.99 -18.40
C ASN A 1038 -13.45 6.95 -19.89
N CYS A 1039 -13.98 5.83 -20.37
CA CYS A 1039 -14.40 5.65 -21.78
C CYS A 1039 -15.78 4.99 -21.93
N GLN A 1040 -16.64 5.09 -20.90
CA GLN A 1040 -17.87 4.29 -20.77
C GLN A 1040 -19.02 4.75 -21.69
N ASP A 1041 -19.12 6.05 -22.00
CA ASP A 1041 -20.31 6.69 -22.61
C ASP A 1041 -20.91 5.99 -23.84
N ARG A 1042 -20.06 5.37 -24.67
CA ARG A 1042 -20.47 4.69 -25.92
C ARG A 1042 -19.94 3.26 -26.03
N LEU A 1043 -19.39 2.72 -24.95
CA LEU A 1043 -18.70 1.43 -24.97
C LEU A 1043 -19.72 0.29 -25.02
N ILE A 1044 -19.65 -0.55 -26.05
CA ILE A 1044 -20.56 -1.71 -26.22
C ILE A 1044 -19.86 -3.05 -26.01
N ALA A 1045 -18.54 -3.14 -26.24
CA ALA A 1045 -17.83 -4.40 -26.18
C ALA A 1045 -16.40 -4.27 -25.66
N LEU A 1046 -15.98 -5.27 -24.89
CA LEU A 1046 -14.62 -5.49 -24.44
C LEU A 1046 -14.10 -6.81 -25.01
N HIS A 1047 -12.98 -6.77 -25.70
CA HIS A 1047 -12.36 -7.94 -26.33
C HIS A 1047 -11.05 -8.26 -25.63
N HIS A 1048 -10.93 -9.46 -25.06
CA HIS A 1048 -9.70 -9.91 -24.39
C HIS A 1048 -9.04 -11.02 -25.21
N LEU A 1049 -7.91 -10.73 -25.85
CA LEU A 1049 -7.21 -11.71 -26.69
C LEU A 1049 -6.30 -12.65 -25.88
N ASP A 1050 -5.75 -12.15 -24.78
CA ASP A 1050 -4.94 -12.92 -23.87
C ASP A 1050 -5.28 -12.59 -22.41
N ALA A 1051 -5.16 -13.59 -21.54
CA ALA A 1051 -5.47 -13.41 -20.12
C ALA A 1051 -4.33 -12.62 -19.44
N PRO A 1052 -4.64 -11.56 -18.69
CA PRO A 1052 -3.63 -10.88 -17.89
C PRO A 1052 -3.06 -11.85 -16.85
N TRP A 1053 -1.85 -11.57 -16.37
CA TRP A 1053 -1.18 -12.41 -15.37
C TRP A 1053 -1.97 -12.55 -14.06
N LYS A 1054 -2.85 -11.59 -13.75
CA LYS A 1054 -3.67 -11.61 -12.53
C LYS A 1054 -5.15 -11.64 -12.88
N PRO A 1055 -5.94 -12.60 -12.37
CA PRO A 1055 -7.39 -12.62 -12.54
C PRO A 1055 -8.08 -11.34 -12.03
N SER A 1056 -7.48 -10.68 -11.02
CA SER A 1056 -7.95 -9.39 -10.50
C SER A 1056 -8.06 -8.32 -11.58
N ASP A 1057 -7.19 -8.35 -12.58
CA ASP A 1057 -7.07 -7.29 -13.57
C ASP A 1057 -8.26 -7.30 -14.55
N VAL A 1058 -8.80 -8.49 -14.86
CA VAL A 1058 -10.07 -8.62 -15.63
C VAL A 1058 -11.24 -8.10 -14.81
N GLY A 1059 -11.36 -8.54 -13.55
CA GLY A 1059 -12.40 -8.05 -12.65
C GLY A 1059 -12.29 -6.54 -12.37
N ARG A 1060 -11.08 -5.97 -12.48
CA ARG A 1060 -10.84 -4.53 -12.37
C ARG A 1060 -11.29 -3.79 -13.62
N ILE A 1061 -10.95 -4.26 -14.82
CA ILE A 1061 -11.44 -3.71 -16.08
C ILE A 1061 -12.97 -3.62 -16.06
N LEU A 1062 -13.66 -4.72 -15.72
CA LEU A 1062 -15.12 -4.73 -15.63
C LEU A 1062 -15.65 -3.66 -14.65
N ARG A 1063 -15.01 -3.50 -13.48
CA ARG A 1063 -15.39 -2.47 -12.50
C ARG A 1063 -15.09 -1.04 -12.98
N THR A 1064 -13.94 -0.81 -13.61
CA THR A 1064 -13.57 0.48 -14.22
C THR A 1064 -14.63 0.90 -15.23
N PHE A 1065 -15.12 -0.02 -16.06
CA PHE A 1065 -16.16 0.27 -17.05
C PHE A 1065 -17.60 0.15 -16.53
N LYS A 1066 -17.78 0.02 -15.20
CA LYS A 1066 -19.09 -0.08 -14.53
C LYS A 1066 -19.95 -1.23 -15.08
N ILE A 1067 -19.34 -2.39 -15.28
CA ILE A 1067 -20.00 -3.61 -15.78
C ILE A 1067 -20.22 -4.58 -14.60
N LYS A 1068 -21.41 -5.18 -14.50
CA LYS A 1068 -21.73 -6.19 -13.45
C LYS A 1068 -20.75 -7.37 -13.46
N LYS A 1069 -20.36 -7.84 -12.27
CA LYS A 1069 -19.32 -8.86 -12.09
C LYS A 1069 -19.93 -10.25 -11.80
N ASN A 1070 -19.98 -11.12 -12.80
CA ASN A 1070 -20.31 -12.56 -12.63
C ASN A 1070 -19.06 -13.43 -12.89
N VAL A 1071 -18.03 -13.42 -12.04
CA VAL A 1071 -16.76 -14.14 -12.34
C VAL A 1071 -16.67 -15.50 -11.65
N GLU A 1072 -16.45 -16.55 -12.44
CA GLU A 1072 -15.86 -17.83 -12.02
C GLU A 1072 -14.48 -17.97 -12.72
N VAL A 1073 -13.40 -18.19 -11.97
CA VAL A 1073 -12.04 -18.38 -12.52
C VAL A 1073 -11.67 -19.85 -12.35
N THR A 1074 -11.41 -20.57 -13.45
CA THR A 1074 -10.88 -21.94 -13.38
C THR A 1074 -9.45 -22.01 -13.91
N ASP A 1075 -8.60 -22.79 -13.21
CA ASP A 1075 -7.12 -22.75 -13.27
C ASP A 1075 -6.51 -23.49 -14.48
N ASN A 1076 -7.21 -23.60 -15.62
CA ASN A 1076 -6.83 -24.52 -16.71
C ASN A 1076 -6.55 -23.87 -18.08
N GLY A 1077 -6.20 -22.58 -18.13
CA GLY A 1077 -5.95 -21.90 -19.42
C GLY A 1077 -7.18 -21.82 -20.32
N LYS A 1078 -8.35 -22.19 -19.81
CA LYS A 1078 -9.66 -21.89 -20.37
C LYS A 1078 -10.08 -20.56 -19.79
N ILE A 1079 -10.13 -19.54 -20.63
CA ILE A 1079 -10.86 -18.33 -20.26
C ILE A 1079 -12.33 -18.74 -20.21
N ILE A 1080 -12.92 -18.70 -19.02
CA ILE A 1080 -14.36 -18.49 -18.84
C ILE A 1080 -14.47 -16.97 -18.75
N ILE A 1081 -14.98 -16.33 -19.81
CA ILE A 1081 -15.65 -15.04 -19.69
C ILE A 1081 -17.11 -15.42 -19.63
#